data_AF-A0A1V6B4H4-F1
#
_entry.id   AF-A0A1V6B4H4-F1
#
_cell.length_a   1.000
_cell.length_b   1.000
_cell.length_c   1.000
_cell.angle_alpha   90.00
_cell.angle_beta   90.00
_cell.angle_gamma   90.00
#
_symmetry.space_group_name_H-M   'P 1'
#
loop_
_entity.id
_entity.type
_entity.pdbx_description
1 polymer ?
#
loop_
_entity_poly.entity_id
_entity_poly.type
_entity_poly.pdbx_seq_one_letter_code
_entity_poly.pdbx_strand_id
1 'polypeptide(L)'
;MLQYGWNCEGYPAASTQVPDSVCYADSIEVNFKPEHEQLSYSFKEHDSTYTLCRNFEVSMTVNNAGLGAVYPLQVFVDSLVSSLQVQSVIISNCSTQASDTLMVSGTNTWSITGANMASIGFADSSLAAECMLVRVILNPTCAYRNVNILPNLVVIMQNLCNDTIVQTANRIHSFTGQSTSDTIVWNGQSNCTDCWSITKTADADTATAVTDTVTYTITVCNNSANAQTGVLSDMMQGGFVVTATTLAGSVTLNPMQCDTFTVSGYFTQYGSCFYNVATVTSPANTTWQDSVCVEVVSPCANTDTTFADSTTFAGTDTITGESIFVAGTFFVNGTLVLNNCMVYVNAGGQIIVQSNGNLILNSTTIQSCDTMWRGINVLASGKLKLNGSTLRDANTGIYAVHQSQVEILQSEIYDCVTGLMIPPRPSGGYNSIALKVDGSRFKMQAANFKPDYAGQTPHGSIPKAGIDMTNMITTIGATNLNEFDKLNAGIVAKSSIVTVKRSMFTKISYDTFYNEPYRGTAIVSVGVPAGDILTGNLTVLPEAISYNTVDNCYRGIYVNKSALYADYIHILNVTHGVFGTNISFQQTATVSNSVITASSSGLSFISNPFAKAVYLASNDITINGVNNPNLPIQPAWYGIQMRENNVFATVRYNATNNTIHLNNGTYGIYSGMLNRANIKFNVIRITGNGYGINAQSNLSASVSCNTINGNYTAGLSNSYGISIGNLSYNTSMYCNSVDSTYRGIYFGGTNPSTYLKATEFHHHYTGLYLNNAANISWQTLYGNRWNNANISFQAYNANTFGYTSSLFFVDTALGNMYSPTNNIPGNNGWFRPFPGNTFHCSNSSVCATPPVALTDSVLNLMIANGTLESEEYAEESKAIAEEYLFRQIMEDSTLIEADSAYAAFMEENMGEPVEYLYNAEEYLRAAYEYDSVFVSLIDSCYSQIEILTDSIKVLEEIQPEGWDAMKDQLLYTISFLNQTINNLYIIREATINNNLSNAELQNDYVVSAEIPEINTAYMNEIEINFLESGGNIEVLQNNYAGIYSIASQCPYSGGRAVEKARSFMALLNDTISYNDNAVCLQSGIFRYANDSIKTVEENQIIIQPNPASNEVSIILKGNYEGLCNVQIQNVIGETVLTDEMNCKDSVHKINLSNIPQGIYMVKVNINNSTFVNTKLVIIR
;
A
#
# COMPACT_ATOMS: atom_id res chain seq x y z
N MET A 1 -78.92 10.20 8.43
CA MET A 1 -79.33 9.51 7.18
C MET A 1 -78.12 9.49 6.25
N LEU A 2 -77.96 8.43 5.43
CA LEU A 2 -76.76 8.06 4.65
C LEU A 2 -75.58 7.54 5.49
N GLN A 3 -74.88 6.54 4.93
CA GLN A 3 -73.79 5.72 5.52
C GLN A 3 -72.82 5.28 4.40
N TYR A 4 -71.55 5.03 4.75
CA TYR A 4 -70.59 4.03 4.19
C TYR A 4 -69.39 3.94 5.16
N GLY A 5 -68.52 2.92 5.19
CA GLY A 5 -68.47 1.64 4.43
C GLY A 5 -67.20 1.50 3.55
N TRP A 6 -66.47 0.38 3.54
CA TRP A 6 -66.51 -0.82 4.40
C TRP A 6 -65.26 -1.71 4.21
N ASN A 7 -65.15 -2.79 5.02
CA ASN A 7 -64.38 -4.05 4.85
C ASN A 7 -63.20 -4.34 5.82
N CYS A 8 -63.18 -5.58 6.32
CA CYS A 8 -62.12 -6.24 7.11
C CYS A 8 -62.05 -7.76 6.77
N GLU A 9 -60.99 -8.23 6.08
CA GLU A 9 -60.71 -9.66 5.80
C GLU A 9 -59.17 -9.84 5.73
N GLY A 10 -58.51 -10.92 6.18
CA GLY A 10 -58.83 -12.10 7.01
C GLY A 10 -57.49 -12.73 7.50
N TYR A 11 -57.38 -13.35 8.69
CA TYR A 11 -57.55 -14.80 8.98
C TYR A 11 -56.94 -15.77 7.94
N PRO A 12 -56.32 -16.92 8.34
CA PRO A 12 -56.76 -17.84 9.41
C PRO A 12 -55.58 -18.45 10.27
N ALA A 13 -55.71 -19.40 11.22
CA ALA A 13 -56.83 -20.03 11.95
C ALA A 13 -56.37 -20.72 13.27
N ALA A 14 -57.33 -20.91 14.20
CA ALA A 14 -57.38 -21.91 15.28
C ALA A 14 -56.37 -21.79 16.47
N SER A 15 -56.72 -22.14 17.72
CA SER A 15 -57.93 -22.85 18.21
C SER A 15 -58.50 -22.33 19.56
N THR A 16 -59.82 -22.14 19.57
CA THR A 16 -60.78 -22.38 20.70
C THR A 16 -60.63 -21.63 22.04
N GLN A 17 -61.34 -20.49 22.19
CA GLN A 17 -62.57 -20.38 23.01
C GLN A 17 -63.38 -19.12 22.60
N VAL A 18 -64.72 -19.15 22.77
CA VAL A 18 -65.76 -18.31 22.08
C VAL A 18 -67.09 -18.42 22.90
N PRO A 19 -68.10 -17.50 22.88
CA PRO A 19 -68.26 -16.12 22.37
C PRO A 19 -68.36 -15.10 23.56
N ASP A 20 -69.23 -14.06 23.74
CA ASP A 20 -70.40 -13.47 23.03
C ASP A 20 -70.76 -12.05 23.58
N SER A 21 -71.65 -11.30 22.89
CA SER A 21 -72.29 -9.99 23.25
C SER A 21 -71.32 -8.78 23.37
N VAL A 22 -71.64 -7.47 23.23
CA VAL A 22 -72.84 -6.56 23.27
C VAL A 22 -72.52 -5.34 22.35
N CYS A 23 -73.37 -4.51 21.71
CA CYS A 23 -74.76 -4.49 21.17
C CYS A 23 -74.86 -3.22 20.23
N TYR A 24 -75.56 -3.23 19.09
CA TYR A 24 -76.95 -2.73 18.82
C TYR A 24 -77.24 -1.20 19.00
N ALA A 25 -78.18 -0.64 18.21
CA ALA A 25 -78.54 0.80 18.13
C ALA A 25 -80.00 1.08 17.67
N ASP A 26 -80.45 2.36 17.73
CA ASP A 26 -81.79 2.91 17.32
C ASP A 26 -82.96 2.61 18.32
N SER A 27 -84.08 3.34 18.45
CA SER A 27 -84.73 4.41 17.63
C SER A 27 -85.60 5.41 18.47
N ILE A 28 -86.67 6.05 17.93
CA ILE A 28 -87.30 7.33 18.39
C ILE A 28 -88.83 7.24 18.65
N GLU A 29 -89.36 7.96 19.67
CA GLU A 29 -90.74 8.51 19.72
C GLU A 29 -90.85 9.84 20.55
N VAL A 30 -92.05 10.41 20.77
CA VAL A 30 -92.30 11.87 20.96
C VAL A 30 -93.50 12.26 21.86
N ASN A 31 -93.44 13.44 22.53
CA ASN A 31 -94.54 14.24 23.18
C ASN A 31 -95.14 13.76 24.54
N PHE A 32 -95.80 14.58 25.41
CA PHE A 32 -96.12 16.03 25.38
C PHE A 32 -96.29 16.72 26.79
N LYS A 33 -96.83 17.96 26.75
CA LYS A 33 -97.35 18.94 27.77
C LYS A 33 -98.27 18.44 28.91
N PRO A 34 -98.69 19.29 29.90
CA PRO A 34 -98.41 20.74 30.16
C PRO A 34 -97.81 20.96 31.59
N GLU A 35 -97.69 22.11 32.29
CA GLU A 35 -97.62 23.61 32.16
C GLU A 35 -96.95 24.08 33.50
N HIS A 36 -96.46 25.28 33.82
CA HIS A 36 -96.44 26.68 33.30
C HIS A 36 -94.95 27.18 33.35
N GLU A 37 -94.47 28.24 32.70
CA GLU A 37 -94.73 29.71 32.78
C GLU A 37 -94.42 30.39 34.13
N GLN A 38 -93.73 31.54 34.19
CA GLN A 38 -92.93 32.30 33.21
C GLN A 38 -91.84 33.09 34.00
N LEU A 39 -90.74 33.62 33.44
CA LEU A 39 -90.65 34.85 32.64
C LEU A 39 -89.22 35.01 32.05
N SER A 40 -89.06 35.83 31.02
CA SER A 40 -87.77 36.20 30.41
C SER A 40 -87.63 37.71 30.23
N TYR A 41 -86.46 38.29 30.53
CA TYR A 41 -86.10 39.67 30.14
C TYR A 41 -84.58 39.84 29.94
N SER A 42 -84.20 40.95 29.31
CA SER A 42 -82.83 41.28 28.91
C SER A 42 -82.46 42.73 29.25
N PHE A 43 -81.15 43.02 29.26
CA PHE A 43 -80.52 44.33 29.52
C PHE A 43 -80.49 44.81 30.99
N LYS A 44 -80.02 46.05 31.18
CA LYS A 44 -79.38 46.58 32.40
C LYS A 44 -80.35 46.84 33.56
N GLU A 45 -79.75 46.89 34.75
CA GLU A 45 -80.22 47.58 35.97
C GLU A 45 -81.58 47.11 36.53
N HIS A 46 -81.54 46.46 37.69
CA HIS A 46 -82.74 46.19 38.49
C HIS A 46 -82.71 46.97 39.80
N ASP A 47 -83.68 47.87 39.95
CA ASP A 47 -83.81 48.84 41.05
C ASP A 47 -84.45 48.20 42.31
N SER A 48 -84.15 46.92 42.59
CA SER A 48 -84.83 46.14 43.62
C SER A 48 -83.95 45.05 44.24
N THR A 49 -84.12 44.84 45.54
CA THR A 49 -83.20 44.09 46.41
C THR A 49 -83.37 42.57 46.34
N TYR A 50 -82.39 41.86 45.81
CA TYR A 50 -82.32 40.39 45.83
C TYR A 50 -81.45 39.86 46.99
N THR A 51 -81.58 38.57 47.30
CA THR A 51 -80.74 37.83 48.27
C THR A 51 -80.27 36.53 47.61
N LEU A 52 -78.98 36.24 47.64
CA LEU A 52 -78.45 34.97 47.14
C LEU A 52 -78.23 33.99 48.30
N CYS A 53 -78.74 32.76 48.15
CA CYS A 53 -78.77 31.74 49.21
C CYS A 53 -78.41 30.32 48.71
N ARG A 54 -77.87 30.21 47.49
CA ARG A 54 -77.39 28.95 46.87
C ARG A 54 -76.19 29.24 45.98
N ASN A 55 -75.34 28.24 45.82
CA ASN A 55 -74.09 28.35 45.08
C ASN A 55 -74.37 28.64 43.60
N PHE A 56 -73.54 29.47 42.97
CA PHE A 56 -73.67 29.87 41.56
C PHE A 56 -72.30 29.93 40.87
N GLU A 57 -72.29 29.85 39.55
CA GLU A 57 -71.06 29.85 38.74
C GLU A 57 -70.85 31.20 38.03
N VAL A 58 -69.60 31.65 38.00
CA VAL A 58 -69.10 32.72 37.12
C VAL A 58 -68.04 32.10 36.20
N SER A 59 -68.14 32.32 34.90
CA SER A 59 -67.36 31.61 33.88
C SER A 59 -66.86 32.52 32.77
N MET A 60 -65.65 32.31 32.28
CA MET A 60 -65.03 33.10 31.20
C MET A 60 -64.29 32.19 30.22
N THR A 61 -64.42 32.47 28.92
CA THR A 61 -63.72 31.73 27.86
C THR A 61 -62.61 32.60 27.27
N VAL A 62 -61.37 32.14 27.38
CA VAL A 62 -60.18 32.72 26.77
C VAL A 62 -59.90 31.96 25.48
N ASN A 63 -59.81 32.67 24.35
CA ASN A 63 -59.49 32.07 23.05
C ASN A 63 -58.37 32.84 22.37
N ASN A 64 -57.28 32.17 21.99
CA ASN A 64 -56.25 32.76 21.14
C ASN A 64 -56.56 32.41 19.68
N ALA A 65 -56.88 33.42 18.86
CA ALA A 65 -57.16 33.23 17.43
C ALA A 65 -56.06 33.81 16.51
N GLY A 66 -54.90 34.17 17.07
CA GLY A 66 -53.77 34.74 16.36
C GLY A 66 -52.57 33.81 16.25
N LEU A 67 -51.51 34.29 15.60
CA LEU A 67 -50.19 33.65 15.63
C LEU A 67 -49.45 34.01 16.93
N GLY A 68 -48.64 33.08 17.43
CA GLY A 68 -47.93 33.20 18.71
C GLY A 68 -48.73 32.65 19.89
N ALA A 69 -48.04 32.32 20.98
CA ALA A 69 -48.61 31.69 22.16
C ALA A 69 -48.77 32.67 23.34
N VAL A 70 -49.76 32.41 24.20
CA VAL A 70 -49.94 33.10 25.49
C VAL A 70 -50.02 32.10 26.64
N TYR A 71 -49.41 32.45 27.77
CA TYR A 71 -49.29 31.61 28.97
C TYR A 71 -50.25 32.13 30.04
N PRO A 72 -51.31 31.39 30.41
CA PRO A 72 -52.16 31.74 31.54
C PRO A 72 -51.42 31.59 32.87
N LEU A 73 -51.42 32.64 33.69
CA LEU A 73 -50.64 32.70 34.92
C LEU A 73 -51.51 32.70 36.18
N GLN A 74 -52.60 33.46 36.16
CA GLN A 74 -53.44 33.66 37.36
C GLN A 74 -54.90 33.89 36.97
N VAL A 75 -55.79 33.36 37.79
CA VAL A 75 -57.20 33.74 37.85
C VAL A 75 -57.40 34.52 39.15
N PHE A 76 -58.15 35.63 39.12
CA PHE A 76 -58.59 36.26 40.36
C PHE A 76 -60.02 36.78 40.27
N VAL A 77 -60.66 36.91 41.43
CA VAL A 77 -62.05 37.35 41.56
C VAL A 77 -62.04 38.70 42.26
N ASP A 78 -62.11 39.75 41.45
CA ASP A 78 -62.15 41.14 41.90
C ASP A 78 -63.44 41.42 42.67
N SER A 79 -63.37 42.28 43.69
CA SER A 79 -64.52 42.74 44.48
C SER A 79 -65.28 41.64 45.25
N LEU A 80 -64.66 40.49 45.55
CA LEU A 80 -65.25 39.46 46.42
C LEU A 80 -65.45 39.99 47.86
N VAL A 81 -66.70 40.05 48.31
CA VAL A 81 -67.08 40.47 49.67
C VAL A 81 -67.20 39.29 50.62
N SER A 82 -67.04 39.53 51.94
CA SER A 82 -67.01 38.49 52.99
C SER A 82 -68.27 37.61 53.12
N SER A 83 -69.39 38.00 52.52
CA SER A 83 -70.62 37.19 52.46
C SER A 83 -70.69 36.24 51.25
N LEU A 84 -69.71 36.26 50.34
CA LEU A 84 -69.48 35.29 49.28
C LEU A 84 -68.19 34.50 49.56
N GLN A 85 -68.28 33.16 49.59
CA GLN A 85 -67.12 32.27 49.71
C GLN A 85 -66.87 31.55 48.39
N VAL A 86 -65.61 31.42 47.97
CA VAL A 86 -65.25 30.61 46.81
C VAL A 86 -65.24 29.14 47.23
N GLN A 87 -65.99 28.30 46.54
CA GLN A 87 -66.01 26.85 46.77
C GLN A 87 -64.93 26.13 45.96
N SER A 88 -64.75 26.52 44.69
CA SER A 88 -63.73 25.97 43.81
C SER A 88 -63.47 26.90 42.62
N VAL A 89 -62.26 26.81 42.06
CA VAL A 89 -61.89 27.40 40.77
C VAL A 89 -61.43 26.25 39.88
N ILE A 90 -62.00 26.16 38.68
CA ILE A 90 -61.80 25.06 37.74
C ILE A 90 -61.36 25.66 36.40
N ILE A 91 -60.26 25.15 35.84
CA ILE A 91 -59.86 25.45 34.47
C ILE A 91 -60.11 24.23 33.59
N SER A 92 -60.39 24.44 32.31
CA SER A 92 -60.73 23.36 31.38
C SER A 92 -60.44 23.73 29.93
N ASN A 93 -60.01 22.75 29.13
CA ASN A 93 -59.82 22.92 27.69
C ASN A 93 -61.18 22.93 26.98
N CYS A 94 -61.46 23.94 26.14
CA CYS A 94 -62.76 24.10 25.49
C CYS A 94 -63.12 22.93 24.56
N SER A 95 -62.13 22.32 23.92
CA SER A 95 -62.29 21.31 22.88
C SER A 95 -62.35 19.90 23.45
N THR A 96 -61.44 19.56 24.37
CA THR A 96 -61.35 18.21 24.96
C THR A 96 -62.20 18.03 26.23
N GLN A 97 -62.67 19.14 26.83
CA GLN A 97 -63.39 19.18 28.11
C GLN A 97 -62.61 18.62 29.31
N ALA A 98 -61.31 18.31 29.15
CA ALA A 98 -60.42 17.98 30.26
C ALA A 98 -60.34 19.17 31.23
N SER A 99 -60.34 18.90 32.54
CA SER A 99 -60.51 19.92 33.58
C SER A 99 -59.68 19.65 34.84
N ASP A 100 -59.10 20.70 35.41
CA ASP A 100 -58.32 20.67 36.65
C ASP A 100 -58.84 21.73 37.63
N THR A 101 -58.68 21.50 38.94
CA THR A 101 -59.19 22.36 40.01
C THR A 101 -58.05 23.06 40.73
N LEU A 102 -58.00 24.39 40.64
CA LEU A 102 -56.95 25.19 41.28
C LEU A 102 -57.12 25.18 42.80
N MET A 103 -56.00 24.98 43.51
CA MET A 103 -55.94 24.87 44.97
C MET A 103 -56.40 26.17 45.65
N VAL A 104 -57.46 26.10 46.46
CA VAL A 104 -58.02 27.26 47.16
C VAL A 104 -57.19 27.60 48.40
N SER A 105 -56.19 28.47 48.25
CA SER A 105 -55.66 29.27 49.35
C SER A 105 -56.69 30.33 49.81
N GLY A 106 -56.50 30.90 51.00
CA GLY A 106 -57.39 31.92 51.58
C GLY A 106 -57.29 33.32 50.94
N THR A 107 -57.09 33.38 49.62
CA THR A 107 -56.87 34.59 48.82
C THR A 107 -57.84 34.63 47.63
N ASN A 108 -58.17 35.82 47.14
CA ASN A 108 -59.07 36.00 45.97
C ASN A 108 -58.38 35.72 44.62
N THR A 109 -57.24 35.02 44.63
CA THR A 109 -56.32 34.82 43.50
C THR A 109 -55.78 33.39 43.53
N TRP A 110 -55.74 32.74 42.37
CA TRP A 110 -55.30 31.37 42.15
C TRP A 110 -54.33 31.33 40.97
N SER A 111 -53.11 30.85 41.20
CA SER A 111 -52.12 30.66 40.13
C SER A 111 -52.50 29.47 39.24
N ILE A 112 -52.36 29.65 37.93
CA ILE A 112 -52.28 28.56 36.96
C ILE A 112 -50.79 28.22 36.82
N THR A 113 -50.44 26.95 36.93
CA THR A 113 -49.06 26.47 36.69
C THR A 113 -48.99 25.64 35.42
N GLY A 114 -47.78 25.43 34.88
CA GLY A 114 -47.60 24.53 33.73
C GLY A 114 -48.13 23.12 33.96
N ALA A 115 -48.07 22.61 35.20
CA ALA A 115 -48.69 21.34 35.56
C ALA A 115 -50.23 21.35 35.44
N ASN A 116 -50.88 22.49 35.74
CA ASN A 116 -52.33 22.65 35.56
C ASN A 116 -52.75 22.86 34.10
N MET A 117 -51.84 23.37 33.25
CA MET A 117 -52.06 23.46 31.81
C MET A 117 -51.88 22.09 31.13
N ALA A 118 -50.86 21.34 31.53
CA ALA A 118 -50.61 19.99 31.05
C ALA A 118 -51.72 19.01 31.48
N SER A 119 -52.26 19.12 32.70
CA SER A 119 -53.36 18.27 33.19
C SER A 119 -54.67 18.44 32.42
N ILE A 120 -54.89 19.60 31.77
CA ILE A 120 -56.02 19.85 30.85
C ILE A 120 -55.64 19.69 29.35
N GLY A 121 -54.42 19.22 29.06
CA GLY A 121 -54.00 18.79 27.73
C GLY A 121 -53.15 19.77 26.91
N PHE A 122 -52.68 20.88 27.49
CA PHE A 122 -51.80 21.84 26.80
C PHE A 122 -50.32 21.52 27.06
N ALA A 123 -49.63 20.93 26.08
CA ALA A 123 -48.26 20.41 26.22
C ALA A 123 -47.25 21.49 26.63
N ASP A 124 -47.18 22.60 25.88
CA ASP A 124 -46.21 23.68 26.09
C ASP A 124 -46.66 24.73 27.12
N SER A 125 -47.57 24.35 28.03
CA SER A 125 -48.16 25.22 29.07
C SER A 125 -48.81 26.51 28.57
N SER A 126 -49.17 26.59 27.29
CA SER A 126 -49.63 27.80 26.61
C SER A 126 -50.86 27.56 25.74
N LEU A 127 -51.47 28.66 25.27
CA LEU A 127 -52.58 28.66 24.32
C LEU A 127 -52.12 29.25 22.99
N ALA A 128 -52.11 28.43 21.93
CA ALA A 128 -51.73 28.83 20.57
C ALA A 128 -52.77 28.30 19.58
N ALA A 129 -53.55 29.19 18.96
CA ALA A 129 -54.77 28.84 18.18
C ALA A 129 -55.84 28.04 18.98
N GLU A 130 -55.81 28.11 20.32
CA GLU A 130 -56.58 27.26 21.23
C GLU A 130 -57.33 28.04 22.34
N CYS A 131 -58.19 27.32 23.07
CA CYS A 131 -59.21 27.88 23.94
C CYS A 131 -59.26 27.22 25.34
N MET A 132 -59.33 28.03 26.39
CA MET A 132 -59.51 27.63 27.78
C MET A 132 -60.76 28.27 28.41
N LEU A 133 -61.57 27.45 29.09
CA LEU A 133 -62.71 27.84 29.91
C LEU A 133 -62.33 27.85 31.39
N VAL A 134 -62.44 29.02 32.03
CA VAL A 134 -62.27 29.22 33.48
C VAL A 134 -63.65 29.31 34.14
N ARG A 135 -63.84 28.62 35.28
CA ARG A 135 -65.08 28.59 36.05
C ARG A 135 -64.79 28.79 37.55
N VAL A 136 -65.61 29.59 38.22
CA VAL A 136 -65.55 29.82 39.66
C VAL A 136 -66.92 29.55 40.27
N ILE A 137 -66.98 28.63 41.24
CA ILE A 137 -68.20 28.34 41.98
C ILE A 137 -68.19 29.14 43.29
N LEU A 138 -69.16 30.03 43.45
CA LEU A 138 -69.33 30.91 44.61
C LEU A 138 -70.50 30.43 45.47
N ASN A 139 -70.25 30.26 46.78
CA ASN A 139 -71.25 29.96 47.80
C ASN A 139 -71.61 31.24 48.58
N PRO A 140 -72.80 31.81 48.38
CA PRO A 140 -73.28 32.94 49.16
C PRO A 140 -73.79 32.49 50.53
N THR A 141 -73.19 33.04 51.58
CA THR A 141 -73.90 33.10 52.87
C THR A 141 -75.22 33.85 52.67
N CYS A 142 -76.30 33.41 53.31
CA CYS A 142 -77.66 33.97 53.11
C CYS A 142 -77.84 35.44 53.58
N ALA A 143 -76.73 36.11 53.90
CA ALA A 143 -76.61 37.52 54.21
C ALA A 143 -76.18 38.39 53.00
N TYR A 144 -75.79 37.82 51.86
CA TYR A 144 -75.51 38.60 50.64
C TYR A 144 -76.81 39.19 50.07
N ARG A 145 -77.02 40.49 50.35
CA ARG A 145 -78.29 41.20 50.17
C ARG A 145 -78.01 42.68 49.85
N ASN A 146 -78.83 43.29 48.98
CA ASN A 146 -78.75 44.72 48.59
C ASN A 146 -77.42 45.16 47.94
N VAL A 147 -76.90 44.43 46.96
CA VAL A 147 -75.72 44.87 46.17
C VAL A 147 -76.04 44.79 44.67
N ASN A 148 -75.86 45.90 43.95
CA ASN A 148 -76.18 45.99 42.52
C ASN A 148 -75.01 45.58 41.59
N ILE A 149 -73.91 45.10 42.18
CA ILE A 149 -72.65 44.74 41.49
C ILE A 149 -72.17 43.40 42.07
N LEU A 150 -71.77 42.49 41.19
CA LEU A 150 -71.18 41.20 41.53
C LEU A 150 -69.67 41.21 41.23
N PRO A 151 -68.87 40.32 41.86
CA PRO A 151 -67.44 40.29 41.64
C PRO A 151 -67.08 39.95 40.18
N ASN A 152 -66.04 40.60 39.65
CA ASN A 152 -65.57 40.39 38.27
C ASN A 152 -64.62 39.18 38.23
N LEU A 153 -64.68 38.38 37.17
CA LEU A 153 -63.69 37.33 36.92
C LEU A 153 -62.58 37.90 36.04
N VAL A 154 -61.33 37.82 36.52
CA VAL A 154 -60.16 38.35 35.83
C VAL A 154 -59.16 37.22 35.57
N VAL A 155 -58.63 37.15 34.35
CA VAL A 155 -57.54 36.24 33.97
C VAL A 155 -56.33 37.06 33.56
N ILE A 156 -55.19 36.73 34.16
CA ILE A 156 -53.87 37.28 33.82
C ILE A 156 -53.10 36.24 33.02
N MET A 157 -52.58 36.66 31.87
CA MET A 157 -51.71 35.90 30.98
C MET A 157 -50.44 36.70 30.71
N GLN A 158 -49.41 36.05 30.15
CA GLN A 158 -48.29 36.70 29.49
C GLN A 158 -48.17 36.24 28.03
N ASN A 159 -47.68 37.10 27.13
CA ASN A 159 -47.20 36.65 25.81
C ASN A 159 -45.79 36.05 25.91
N LEU A 160 -45.24 35.59 24.77
CA LEU A 160 -43.85 35.08 24.68
C LEU A 160 -42.75 36.10 25.11
N CYS A 161 -43.09 37.38 25.24
CA CYS A 161 -42.18 38.46 25.64
C CYS A 161 -42.42 38.95 27.08
N ASN A 162 -43.16 38.20 27.90
CA ASN A 162 -43.56 38.53 29.28
C ASN A 162 -44.43 39.80 29.44
N ASP A 163 -45.04 40.33 28.37
CA ASP A 163 -46.03 41.39 28.48
C ASP A 163 -47.30 40.86 29.17
N THR A 164 -47.69 41.47 30.28
CA THR A 164 -48.86 41.06 31.07
C THR A 164 -50.17 41.44 30.37
N ILE A 165 -50.89 40.45 29.84
CA ILE A 165 -52.21 40.59 29.26
C ILE A 165 -53.26 40.32 30.35
N VAL A 166 -54.04 41.34 30.72
CA VAL A 166 -55.15 41.22 31.69
C VAL A 166 -56.48 41.27 30.94
N GLN A 167 -57.39 40.33 31.23
CA GLN A 167 -58.72 40.25 30.62
C GLN A 167 -59.78 40.01 31.69
N THR A 168 -60.95 40.67 31.57
CA THR A 168 -61.95 40.78 32.64
C THR A 168 -63.37 40.57 32.09
N ALA A 169 -64.18 39.72 32.74
CA ALA A 169 -65.56 39.41 32.37
C ALA A 169 -66.56 39.56 33.53
N ASN A 170 -67.75 40.08 33.24
CA ASN A 170 -68.65 40.71 34.24
C ASN A 170 -70.12 40.20 34.17
N ARG A 171 -70.38 38.91 33.95
CA ARG A 171 -71.75 38.34 33.92
C ARG A 171 -71.88 37.00 34.66
N ILE A 172 -73.03 36.80 35.32
CA ILE A 172 -73.40 35.55 36.00
C ILE A 172 -74.11 34.59 35.04
N HIS A 173 -73.94 33.30 35.26
CA HIS A 173 -74.81 32.26 34.71
C HIS A 173 -76.08 32.06 35.56
N SER A 174 -77.23 31.78 34.93
CA SER A 174 -78.45 31.35 35.62
C SER A 174 -78.61 29.82 35.60
N PHE A 175 -79.49 29.30 36.48
CA PHE A 175 -79.55 27.89 36.89
C PHE A 175 -80.00 26.85 35.82
N THR A 176 -80.13 27.22 34.54
CA THR A 176 -80.69 26.35 33.49
C THR A 176 -79.88 26.32 32.19
N GLY A 177 -78.68 25.76 32.25
CA GLY A 177 -78.19 24.82 31.22
C GLY A 177 -77.86 25.28 29.79
N GLN A 178 -77.92 26.58 29.46
CA GLN A 178 -77.58 27.07 28.11
C GLN A 178 -76.50 28.15 28.18
N SER A 179 -75.32 27.89 27.57
CA SER A 179 -74.13 28.71 27.74
C SER A 179 -74.04 29.89 26.77
N THR A 180 -73.70 31.05 27.34
CA THR A 180 -73.13 32.20 26.60
C THR A 180 -71.95 32.72 27.41
N SER A 181 -70.80 32.09 27.28
CA SER A 181 -69.55 32.65 27.83
C SER A 181 -69.15 33.90 27.06
N ASP A 182 -68.61 34.90 27.77
CA ASP A 182 -67.84 35.94 27.12
C ASP A 182 -66.56 35.29 26.56
N THR A 183 -66.54 35.07 25.25
CA THR A 183 -65.36 34.59 24.51
C THR A 183 -64.46 35.77 24.19
N ILE A 184 -63.48 36.02 25.06
CA ILE A 184 -62.47 37.05 24.83
C ILE A 184 -61.44 36.48 23.85
N VAL A 185 -61.47 37.00 22.63
CA VAL A 185 -60.56 36.62 21.53
C VAL A 185 -59.34 37.52 21.55
N TRP A 186 -58.17 36.96 21.83
CA TRP A 186 -56.89 37.64 21.60
C TRP A 186 -56.47 37.49 20.13
N ASN A 187 -56.03 38.59 19.51
CA ASN A 187 -55.89 38.72 18.05
C ASN A 187 -54.46 38.56 17.51
N GLY A 188 -53.51 38.04 18.32
CA GLY A 188 -52.14 37.79 17.88
C GLY A 188 -51.21 39.01 17.83
N GLN A 189 -51.67 40.23 18.16
CA GLN A 189 -50.79 41.41 18.16
C GLN A 189 -49.86 41.46 19.38
N SER A 190 -48.87 40.57 19.39
CA SER A 190 -47.62 40.80 20.11
C SER A 190 -46.84 41.90 19.40
N ASN A 191 -46.58 43.02 20.07
CA ASN A 191 -45.77 44.13 19.53
C ASN A 191 -44.26 43.86 19.56
N CYS A 192 -43.86 42.59 19.77
CA CYS A 192 -42.48 42.18 19.89
C CYS A 192 -41.79 42.18 18.51
N THR A 193 -41.30 43.36 18.12
CA THR A 193 -40.54 43.58 16.89
C THR A 193 -39.09 43.14 16.98
N ASP A 194 -38.64 42.68 18.14
CA ASP A 194 -37.28 42.28 18.43
C ASP A 194 -37.24 41.21 19.54
N CYS A 195 -37.33 39.94 19.14
CA CYS A 195 -37.35 38.80 20.06
C CYS A 195 -36.71 37.57 19.42
N TRP A 196 -35.70 37.02 20.10
CA TRP A 196 -35.07 35.76 19.76
C TRP A 196 -35.03 34.84 20.98
N SER A 197 -34.81 33.56 20.74
CA SER A 197 -34.33 32.63 21.76
C SER A 197 -33.17 31.82 21.20
N ILE A 198 -32.23 31.47 22.07
CA ILE A 198 -31.08 30.63 21.75
C ILE A 198 -30.97 29.57 22.84
N THR A 199 -30.65 28.34 22.45
CA THR A 199 -30.31 27.26 23.36
C THR A 199 -29.00 26.62 22.93
N LYS A 200 -28.17 26.23 23.90
CA LYS A 200 -26.88 25.60 23.66
C LYS A 200 -26.73 24.35 24.53
N THR A 201 -26.42 23.23 23.90
CA THR A 201 -26.09 21.96 24.57
C THR A 201 -24.73 21.45 24.12
N ALA A 202 -24.18 20.49 24.86
CA ALA A 202 -23.07 19.65 24.45
C ALA A 202 -23.57 18.21 24.22
N ASP A 203 -22.78 17.38 23.55
CA ASP A 203 -22.99 15.93 23.46
C ASP A 203 -22.56 15.19 24.75
N ALA A 204 -21.73 15.79 25.59
CA ALA A 204 -21.42 15.33 26.95
C ALA A 204 -21.19 16.51 27.92
N ASP A 205 -21.68 16.37 29.16
CA ASP A 205 -21.42 17.31 30.27
C ASP A 205 -19.98 17.17 30.81
N THR A 206 -19.30 16.06 30.50
CA THR A 206 -17.93 15.76 30.93
C THR A 206 -17.13 15.12 29.81
N ALA A 207 -15.98 15.70 29.46
CA ALA A 207 -14.96 15.09 28.63
C ALA A 207 -13.95 14.33 29.52
N THR A 208 -13.59 13.10 29.12
CA THR A 208 -12.79 12.18 29.93
C THR A 208 -11.27 12.35 29.78
N ALA A 209 -10.83 13.08 28.75
CA ALA A 209 -9.47 13.54 28.53
C ALA A 209 -9.49 14.87 27.75
N VAL A 210 -8.39 15.63 27.78
CA VAL A 210 -8.27 16.87 26.99
C VAL A 210 -8.51 16.66 25.49
N THR A 211 -8.00 15.56 24.92
CA THR A 211 -8.10 15.25 23.48
C THR A 211 -9.46 14.73 23.03
N ASP A 212 -10.42 14.52 23.94
CA ASP A 212 -11.73 13.99 23.56
C ASP A 212 -12.53 15.00 22.74
N THR A 213 -13.23 14.51 21.71
CA THR A 213 -14.06 15.36 20.87
C THR A 213 -15.40 15.64 21.54
N VAL A 214 -15.72 16.93 21.68
CA VAL A 214 -16.99 17.45 22.19
C VAL A 214 -17.66 18.24 21.07
N THR A 215 -18.96 18.06 20.90
CA THR A 215 -19.81 18.76 19.93
C THR A 215 -20.87 19.60 20.62
N TYR A 216 -20.71 20.91 20.53
CA TYR A 216 -21.75 21.84 20.91
C TYR A 216 -22.84 21.91 19.83
N THR A 217 -24.09 21.89 20.25
CA THR A 217 -25.25 22.17 19.40
C THR A 217 -25.87 23.49 19.84
N ILE A 218 -26.13 24.39 18.88
CA ILE A 218 -26.66 25.73 19.10
C ILE A 218 -27.94 25.86 18.29
N THR A 219 -29.10 25.92 18.92
CA THR A 219 -30.38 26.16 18.24
C THR A 219 -30.83 27.60 18.47
N VAL A 220 -31.23 28.27 17.41
CA VAL A 220 -31.59 29.69 17.41
C VAL A 220 -32.97 29.85 16.79
N CYS A 221 -33.87 30.58 17.44
CA CYS A 221 -35.22 30.86 16.97
C CYS A 221 -35.50 32.35 16.90
N ASN A 222 -36.17 32.80 15.84
CA ASN A 222 -36.72 34.16 15.75
C ASN A 222 -38.18 34.15 16.21
N ASN A 223 -38.43 34.73 17.38
CA ASN A 223 -39.75 34.84 18.01
C ASN A 223 -40.43 36.18 17.70
N SER A 224 -39.82 37.01 16.86
CA SER A 224 -40.35 38.30 16.43
C SER A 224 -41.51 38.13 15.44
N ALA A 225 -42.41 39.12 15.39
CA ALA A 225 -43.52 39.14 14.44
C ALA A 225 -43.11 39.28 12.94
N ASN A 226 -41.82 39.52 12.65
CA ASN A 226 -41.28 39.69 11.30
C ASN A 226 -40.04 38.80 11.11
N ALA A 227 -39.73 38.46 9.85
CA ALA A 227 -38.46 37.81 9.52
C ALA A 227 -37.28 38.73 9.88
N GLN A 228 -36.24 38.18 10.50
CA GLN A 228 -35.08 38.95 10.97
C GLN A 228 -33.75 38.21 10.71
N THR A 229 -32.68 38.98 10.57
CA THR A 229 -31.30 38.49 10.49
C THR A 229 -30.58 38.72 11.82
N GLY A 230 -30.26 37.65 12.53
CA GLY A 230 -29.48 37.69 13.77
C GLY A 230 -28.01 37.38 13.49
N VAL A 231 -27.09 38.19 14.03
CA VAL A 231 -25.65 37.94 14.03
C VAL A 231 -25.34 36.90 15.10
N LEU A 232 -24.60 35.85 14.75
CA LEU A 232 -24.27 34.75 15.67
C LEU A 232 -22.81 34.82 16.11
N SER A 233 -22.54 34.38 17.34
CA SER A 233 -21.19 34.22 17.89
C SER A 233 -21.14 33.03 18.85
N ASP A 234 -19.97 32.40 19.00
CA ASP A 234 -19.73 31.36 20.00
C ASP A 234 -18.41 31.64 20.72
N MET A 235 -18.50 32.05 21.98
CA MET A 235 -17.36 32.45 22.81
C MET A 235 -16.86 31.27 23.65
N MET A 236 -15.90 30.55 23.07
CA MET A 236 -15.27 29.38 23.65
C MET A 236 -14.17 29.79 24.63
N GLN A 237 -14.22 29.29 25.86
CA GLN A 237 -13.17 29.48 26.87
C GLN A 237 -12.39 28.18 27.09
N GLY A 238 -11.35 28.22 27.93
CA GLY A 238 -10.70 27.00 28.43
C GLY A 238 -9.73 26.28 27.49
N GLY A 239 -9.32 26.89 26.37
CA GLY A 239 -8.39 26.26 25.43
C GLY A 239 -9.04 25.20 24.54
N PHE A 240 -10.28 25.44 24.11
CA PHE A 240 -10.97 24.59 23.14
C PHE A 240 -10.45 24.86 21.71
N VAL A 241 -10.12 23.80 20.98
CA VAL A 241 -9.63 23.80 19.60
C VAL A 241 -10.71 23.23 18.69
N VAL A 242 -11.31 24.09 17.85
CA VAL A 242 -12.35 23.71 16.89
C VAL A 242 -11.74 22.84 15.77
N THR A 243 -12.35 21.68 15.54
CA THR A 243 -12.02 20.76 14.43
C THR A 243 -13.04 20.84 13.29
N ALA A 244 -14.31 21.16 13.59
CA ALA A 244 -15.35 21.38 12.60
C ALA A 244 -16.42 22.36 13.14
N THR A 245 -17.07 23.12 12.24
CA THR A 245 -18.21 23.97 12.61
C THR A 245 -19.14 24.18 11.42
N THR A 246 -20.44 24.30 11.70
CA THR A 246 -21.48 24.73 10.75
C THR A 246 -22.04 26.12 11.09
N LEU A 247 -21.56 26.75 12.18
CA LEU A 247 -22.05 28.05 12.65
C LEU A 247 -21.76 29.17 11.65
N ALA A 248 -22.82 29.69 11.03
CA ALA A 248 -22.75 30.89 10.19
C ALA A 248 -22.65 32.15 11.06
N GLY A 249 -21.90 33.18 10.62
CA GLY A 249 -21.80 34.45 11.34
C GLY A 249 -23.10 35.26 11.43
N SER A 250 -24.13 34.88 10.67
CA SER A 250 -25.50 35.38 10.82
C SER A 250 -26.51 34.42 10.23
N VAL A 251 -27.70 34.31 10.83
CA VAL A 251 -28.84 33.53 10.32
C VAL A 251 -30.02 34.44 10.05
N THR A 252 -30.80 34.17 8.98
CA THR A 252 -32.06 34.88 8.71
C THR A 252 -33.22 33.92 8.86
N LEU A 253 -34.10 34.19 9.82
CA LEU A 253 -35.21 33.31 10.20
C LEU A 253 -36.56 34.02 10.02
N ASN A 254 -37.54 33.30 9.51
CA ASN A 254 -38.94 33.74 9.47
C ASN A 254 -39.55 33.79 10.89
N PRO A 255 -40.71 34.44 11.09
CA PRO A 255 -41.41 34.41 12.38
C PRO A 255 -41.67 32.98 12.86
N MET A 256 -41.36 32.69 14.12
CA MET A 256 -41.46 31.36 14.75
C MET A 256 -40.61 30.27 14.08
N GLN A 257 -39.63 30.61 13.24
CA GLN A 257 -38.67 29.65 12.68
C GLN A 257 -37.46 29.50 13.60
N CYS A 258 -36.99 28.26 13.75
CA CYS A 258 -35.71 27.92 14.34
C CYS A 258 -34.74 27.34 13.29
N ASP A 259 -33.44 27.38 13.58
CA ASP A 259 -32.36 26.71 12.84
C ASP A 259 -31.26 26.27 13.82
N THR A 260 -30.44 25.27 13.44
CA THR A 260 -29.52 24.57 14.34
C THR A 260 -28.13 24.45 13.76
N PHE A 261 -27.14 24.88 14.54
CA PHE A 261 -25.71 24.88 14.20
C PHE A 261 -24.92 23.97 15.15
N THR A 262 -23.74 23.56 14.72
CA THR A 262 -22.83 22.69 15.48
C THR A 262 -21.40 23.22 15.48
N VAL A 263 -20.69 22.98 16.58
CA VAL A 263 -19.26 23.29 16.75
C VAL A 263 -18.60 22.09 17.44
N SER A 264 -17.74 21.37 16.74
CA SER A 264 -16.97 20.23 17.27
C SER A 264 -15.50 20.60 17.47
N GLY A 265 -14.88 20.06 18.51
CA GLY A 265 -13.49 20.32 18.87
C GLY A 265 -13.05 19.53 20.10
N TYR A 266 -11.88 19.84 20.64
CA TYR A 266 -11.31 19.21 21.84
C TYR A 266 -10.61 20.25 22.72
N PHE A 267 -10.28 19.94 23.97
CA PHE A 267 -9.63 20.87 24.91
C PHE A 267 -8.10 20.70 24.95
N THR A 268 -7.36 21.69 25.49
CA THR A 268 -5.90 21.58 25.68
C THR A 268 -5.47 21.59 27.15
N GLN A 269 -6.41 21.59 28.09
CA GLN A 269 -6.14 21.67 29.53
C GLN A 269 -7.30 21.10 30.36
N TYR A 270 -7.01 20.60 31.56
CA TYR A 270 -8.01 20.12 32.51
C TYR A 270 -8.65 21.26 33.29
N GLY A 271 -9.92 21.10 33.68
CA GLY A 271 -10.66 22.10 34.44
C GLY A 271 -12.14 21.76 34.61
N SER A 272 -12.71 22.22 35.72
CA SER A 272 -14.14 22.09 35.99
C SER A 272 -14.94 23.16 35.24
N CYS A 273 -15.98 22.73 34.52
CA CYS A 273 -16.99 23.59 33.90
C CYS A 273 -16.40 24.71 33.00
N PHE A 274 -15.73 24.34 31.90
CA PHE A 274 -15.37 25.30 30.85
C PHE A 274 -16.63 25.77 30.12
N TYR A 275 -17.01 27.03 30.33
CA TYR A 275 -18.14 27.64 29.66
C TYR A 275 -17.84 27.90 28.18
N ASN A 276 -18.76 27.48 27.31
CA ASN A 276 -18.87 27.97 25.95
C ASN A 276 -20.20 28.71 25.81
N VAL A 277 -20.17 29.98 25.40
CA VAL A 277 -21.34 30.87 25.39
C VAL A 277 -21.73 31.22 23.95
N ALA A 278 -22.85 30.70 23.48
CA ALA A 278 -23.41 31.07 22.18
C ALA A 278 -24.26 32.32 22.34
N THR A 279 -24.20 33.23 21.37
CA THR A 279 -25.02 34.44 21.34
C THR A 279 -25.68 34.66 20.00
N VAL A 280 -26.86 35.29 20.02
CA VAL A 280 -27.52 35.89 18.85
C VAL A 280 -27.80 37.35 19.14
N THR A 281 -27.38 38.24 18.24
CA THR A 281 -27.62 39.69 18.33
C THR A 281 -28.50 40.14 17.16
N SER A 282 -29.62 40.80 17.45
CA SER A 282 -30.58 41.25 16.44
C SER A 282 -30.16 42.55 15.74
N PRO A 283 -30.87 42.97 14.66
CA PRO A 283 -30.64 44.27 14.02
C PRO A 283 -30.88 45.49 14.91
N ALA A 284 -31.47 45.32 16.10
CA ALA A 284 -31.67 46.37 17.09
C ALA A 284 -30.54 46.44 18.15
N ASN A 285 -29.49 45.60 18.02
CA ASN A 285 -28.42 45.39 18.99
C ASN A 285 -28.86 44.82 20.36
N THR A 286 -30.00 44.13 20.42
CA THR A 286 -30.34 43.27 21.56
C THR A 286 -29.60 41.95 21.41
N THR A 287 -28.95 41.45 22.46
CA THR A 287 -28.22 40.17 22.46
C THR A 287 -28.88 39.19 23.42
N TRP A 288 -29.21 38.00 22.92
CA TRP A 288 -29.56 36.83 23.70
C TRP A 288 -28.37 35.88 23.74
N GLN A 289 -28.20 35.16 24.84
CA GLN A 289 -27.12 34.22 25.02
C GLN A 289 -27.61 32.98 25.77
N ASP A 290 -27.00 31.83 25.49
CA ASP A 290 -27.10 30.63 26.31
C ASP A 290 -25.72 29.96 26.41
N SER A 291 -25.51 29.23 27.51
CA SER A 291 -24.20 28.69 27.87
C SER A 291 -24.32 27.31 28.48
N VAL A 292 -23.68 26.34 27.83
CA VAL A 292 -23.32 25.06 28.44
C VAL A 292 -21.89 25.16 28.94
N CYS A 293 -21.57 24.43 30.02
CA CYS A 293 -20.19 24.18 30.39
C CYS A 293 -19.88 22.69 30.36
N VAL A 294 -18.65 22.35 30.03
CA VAL A 294 -18.18 20.97 30.00
C VAL A 294 -17.03 20.85 30.99
N GLU A 295 -17.12 19.89 31.91
CA GLU A 295 -16.00 19.54 32.77
C GLU A 295 -15.01 18.66 32.01
N VAL A 296 -13.71 18.91 32.17
CA VAL A 296 -12.65 18.10 31.56
C VAL A 296 -11.83 17.53 32.71
N VAL A 297 -12.04 16.24 32.99
CA VAL A 297 -11.30 15.48 34.01
C VAL A 297 -10.12 14.76 33.36
N SER A 298 -9.03 14.55 34.11
CA SER A 298 -7.99 13.62 33.67
C SER A 298 -8.49 12.19 33.87
N PRO A 299 -8.18 11.24 32.95
CA PRO A 299 -8.49 9.82 33.13
C PRO A 299 -7.90 9.24 34.43
N CYS A 300 -6.87 9.89 34.97
CA CYS A 300 -6.09 9.49 36.13
C CYS A 300 -6.48 10.20 37.44
N ALA A 301 -7.53 11.03 37.43
CA ALA A 301 -7.91 11.83 38.60
C ALA A 301 -8.54 11.00 39.74
N ASN A 302 -9.22 9.90 39.42
CA ASN A 302 -10.01 9.10 40.36
C ASN A 302 -9.74 7.60 40.17
N THR A 303 -8.62 7.11 40.69
CA THR A 303 -8.28 5.68 40.73
C THR A 303 -8.36 5.11 42.14
N ASP A 304 -8.88 3.88 42.29
CA ASP A 304 -9.04 3.19 43.59
C ASP A 304 -7.71 3.03 44.34
N THR A 305 -6.60 2.83 43.62
CA THR A 305 -5.27 2.67 44.19
C THR A 305 -4.18 3.34 43.34
N THR A 306 -3.02 3.59 43.93
CA THR A 306 -1.87 4.24 43.27
C THR A 306 -0.56 3.50 43.54
N PHE A 307 0.08 3.06 42.47
CA PHE A 307 1.47 2.60 42.47
C PHE A 307 2.38 3.82 42.31
N ALA A 308 2.92 4.29 43.43
CA ALA A 308 3.78 5.47 43.47
C ALA A 308 5.11 5.26 42.72
N ASP A 309 5.71 6.35 42.24
CA ASP A 309 6.97 6.32 41.49
C ASP A 309 8.12 5.69 42.30
N SER A 310 8.97 4.94 41.59
CA SER A 310 10.12 4.20 42.09
C SER A 310 9.83 3.18 43.20
N THR A 311 8.60 2.66 43.28
CA THR A 311 8.21 1.61 44.24
C THR A 311 8.33 0.20 43.66
N THR A 312 8.59 -0.78 44.54
CA THR A 312 8.75 -2.20 44.17
C THR A 312 7.74 -3.09 44.87
N PHE A 313 6.90 -3.78 44.10
CA PHE A 313 6.11 -4.91 44.58
C PHE A 313 6.98 -6.18 44.61
N ALA A 314 7.15 -6.79 45.78
CA ALA A 314 7.97 -8.00 45.98
C ALA A 314 7.20 -9.17 46.59
N GLY A 315 5.86 -9.12 46.58
CA GLY A 315 4.98 -10.10 47.23
C GLY A 315 4.45 -11.19 46.30
N THR A 316 3.32 -11.77 46.67
CA THR A 316 2.44 -12.51 45.78
C THR A 316 1.01 -12.10 46.08
N ASP A 317 0.31 -11.53 45.10
CA ASP A 317 -0.99 -10.88 45.30
C ASP A 317 -1.85 -10.91 44.02
N THR A 318 -3.15 -10.64 44.16
CA THR A 318 -4.14 -10.67 43.07
C THR A 318 -5.17 -9.57 43.24
N ILE A 319 -4.97 -8.47 42.53
CA ILE A 319 -5.90 -7.33 42.48
C ILE A 319 -6.97 -7.63 41.41
N THR A 320 -8.23 -7.33 41.70
CA THR A 320 -9.35 -7.67 40.80
C THR A 320 -10.39 -6.55 40.72
N GLY A 321 -10.64 -6.04 39.52
CA GLY A 321 -11.69 -5.05 39.24
C GLY A 321 -11.38 -3.61 39.65
N GLU A 322 -10.15 -3.31 40.08
CA GLU A 322 -9.74 -1.97 40.52
C GLU A 322 -9.20 -1.10 39.38
N SER A 323 -9.34 0.21 39.55
CA SER A 323 -8.63 1.23 38.79
C SER A 323 -7.31 1.61 39.50
N ILE A 324 -6.21 1.63 38.74
CA ILE A 324 -4.84 1.68 39.29
C ILE A 324 -4.05 2.79 38.59
N PHE A 325 -3.61 3.80 39.32
CA PHE A 325 -2.69 4.82 38.77
C PHE A 325 -1.23 4.45 38.98
N VAL A 326 -0.43 4.42 37.92
CA VAL A 326 1.03 4.26 37.96
C VAL A 326 1.67 5.64 37.78
N ALA A 327 2.15 6.20 38.89
CA ALA A 327 2.59 7.61 38.95
C ALA A 327 3.93 7.89 38.24
N GLY A 328 4.71 6.85 37.93
CA GLY A 328 6.05 6.96 37.33
C GLY A 328 6.60 5.58 36.95
N THR A 329 7.74 5.20 37.51
CA THR A 329 8.36 3.88 37.34
C THR A 329 7.89 2.92 38.44
N PHE A 330 7.31 1.78 38.09
CA PHE A 330 6.87 0.75 39.03
C PHE A 330 7.58 -0.59 38.77
N PHE A 331 8.13 -1.21 39.82
CA PHE A 331 8.89 -2.45 39.72
C PHE A 331 8.11 -3.66 40.24
N VAL A 332 8.12 -4.77 39.49
CA VAL A 332 7.54 -6.06 39.90
C VAL A 332 8.67 -7.06 40.11
N ASN A 333 8.87 -7.50 41.35
CA ASN A 333 9.91 -8.45 41.81
C ASN A 333 9.31 -9.64 42.59
N GLY A 334 8.04 -9.92 42.33
CA GLY A 334 7.26 -11.04 42.84
C GLY A 334 6.10 -11.33 41.89
N THR A 335 5.11 -12.13 42.29
CA THR A 335 3.94 -12.43 41.44
C THR A 335 2.81 -11.44 41.66
N LEU A 336 2.55 -10.57 40.68
CA LEU A 336 1.42 -9.64 40.70
C LEU A 336 0.42 -10.07 39.62
N VAL A 337 -0.80 -10.40 40.03
CA VAL A 337 -1.91 -10.72 39.12
C VAL A 337 -2.90 -9.57 39.13
N LEU A 338 -3.27 -9.06 37.96
CA LEU A 338 -4.34 -8.09 37.75
C LEU A 338 -5.45 -8.76 36.93
N ASN A 339 -6.69 -8.74 37.43
CA ASN A 339 -7.86 -9.34 36.78
C ASN A 339 -8.95 -8.28 36.57
N ASN A 340 -9.41 -8.07 35.33
CA ASN A 340 -10.44 -7.07 34.99
C ASN A 340 -10.10 -5.63 35.46
N CYS A 341 -8.82 -5.28 35.63
CA CYS A 341 -8.40 -3.98 36.16
C CYS A 341 -8.28 -2.91 35.06
N MET A 342 -8.34 -1.64 35.46
CA MET A 342 -8.07 -0.48 34.61
C MET A 342 -6.82 0.26 35.10
N VAL A 343 -5.67 -0.05 34.49
CA VAL A 343 -4.38 0.58 34.83
C VAL A 343 -4.16 1.81 33.95
N TYR A 344 -3.90 2.95 34.59
CA TYR A 344 -3.54 4.20 33.95
C TYR A 344 -2.10 4.57 34.27
N VAL A 345 -1.31 4.95 33.26
CA VAL A 345 0.10 5.31 33.45
C VAL A 345 0.37 6.78 33.14
N ASN A 346 1.11 7.43 34.04
CA ASN A 346 1.52 8.83 33.92
C ASN A 346 2.48 9.07 32.73
N ALA A 347 2.62 10.35 32.35
CA ALA A 347 3.52 10.83 31.30
C ALA A 347 4.94 10.25 31.42
N GLY A 348 5.36 9.44 30.43
CA GLY A 348 6.68 8.82 30.43
C GLY A 348 6.95 7.82 31.55
N GLY A 349 5.93 7.35 32.28
CA GLY A 349 6.01 6.28 33.27
C GLY A 349 6.34 4.91 32.66
N GLN A 350 6.69 3.93 33.49
CA GLN A 350 7.14 2.60 33.04
C GLN A 350 6.79 1.51 34.06
N ILE A 351 6.47 0.30 33.58
CA ILE A 351 6.40 -0.89 34.44
C ILE A 351 7.64 -1.75 34.15
N ILE A 352 8.35 -2.18 35.17
CA ILE A 352 9.60 -2.95 35.05
C ILE A 352 9.46 -4.29 35.78
N VAL A 353 9.39 -5.38 35.03
CA VAL A 353 9.37 -6.74 35.58
C VAL A 353 10.82 -7.20 35.80
N GLN A 354 11.19 -7.37 37.06
CA GLN A 354 12.53 -7.78 37.50
C GLN A 354 12.70 -9.31 37.45
N SER A 355 13.89 -9.82 37.81
CA SER A 355 14.24 -11.24 37.61
C SER A 355 13.44 -12.27 38.41
N ASN A 356 12.82 -11.87 39.53
CA ASN A 356 11.83 -12.68 40.27
C ASN A 356 10.39 -12.22 40.00
N GLY A 357 10.21 -11.24 39.10
CA GLY A 357 8.95 -10.63 38.74
C GLY A 357 8.12 -11.52 37.82
N ASN A 358 6.83 -11.61 38.10
CA ASN A 358 5.84 -12.32 37.31
C ASN A 358 4.56 -11.49 37.27
N LEU A 359 4.39 -10.71 36.20
CA LEU A 359 3.23 -9.85 35.98
C LEU A 359 2.22 -10.57 35.09
N ILE A 360 1.06 -10.88 35.64
CA ILE A 360 -0.03 -11.56 34.93
C ILE A 360 -1.21 -10.59 34.80
N LEU A 361 -1.64 -10.36 33.56
CA LEU A 361 -2.74 -9.48 33.19
C LEU A 361 -3.84 -10.37 32.57
N ASN A 362 -4.97 -10.51 33.26
CA ASN A 362 -6.17 -11.18 32.74
C ASN A 362 -7.27 -10.13 32.51
N SER A 363 -7.82 -10.05 31.30
CA SER A 363 -8.90 -9.12 30.92
C SER A 363 -8.68 -7.67 31.39
N THR A 364 -7.42 -7.24 31.51
CA THR A 364 -7.01 -5.98 32.14
C THR A 364 -6.58 -5.00 31.07
N THR A 365 -6.98 -3.73 31.17
CA THR A 365 -6.51 -2.68 30.26
C THR A 365 -5.40 -1.89 30.94
N ILE A 366 -4.30 -1.67 30.23
CA ILE A 366 -3.25 -0.71 30.59
C ILE A 366 -3.17 0.36 29.51
N GLN A 367 -3.41 1.61 29.88
CA GLN A 367 -3.38 2.77 28.98
C GLN A 367 -2.69 3.96 29.65
N SER A 368 -2.40 5.03 28.91
CA SER A 368 -1.86 6.24 29.52
C SER A 368 -2.97 7.20 29.99
N CYS A 369 -2.59 8.21 30.77
CA CYS A 369 -3.41 9.40 30.99
C CYS A 369 -3.59 10.17 29.66
N ASP A 370 -2.76 11.20 29.45
CA ASP A 370 -2.99 12.23 28.43
C ASP A 370 -1.89 12.24 27.35
N THR A 371 -0.68 11.87 27.75
CA THR A 371 0.53 11.74 26.91
C THR A 371 0.98 10.29 26.87
N MET A 372 1.92 9.93 25.99
CA MET A 372 2.43 8.55 25.92
C MET A 372 3.26 8.15 27.16
N TRP A 373 3.47 6.85 27.33
CA TRP A 373 4.31 6.26 28.39
C TRP A 373 5.37 5.31 27.81
N ARG A 374 6.29 4.81 28.62
CA ARG A 374 7.42 3.98 28.16
C ARG A 374 7.08 2.51 27.93
N GLY A 375 5.91 2.06 28.38
CA GLY A 375 5.45 0.66 28.31
C GLY A 375 6.04 -0.27 29.39
N ILE A 376 6.04 -1.57 29.10
CA ILE A 376 6.48 -2.62 30.02
C ILE A 376 7.87 -3.13 29.62
N ASN A 377 8.85 -3.02 30.52
CA ASN A 377 10.20 -3.56 30.36
C ASN A 377 10.34 -4.87 31.13
N VAL A 378 10.59 -5.98 30.44
CA VAL A 378 10.76 -7.31 31.02
C VAL A 378 12.25 -7.65 31.03
N LEU A 379 12.84 -7.64 32.23
CA LEU A 379 14.26 -7.93 32.45
C LEU A 379 14.55 -9.45 32.38
N ALA A 380 15.82 -9.82 32.35
CA ALA A 380 16.25 -11.22 32.37
C ALA A 380 15.63 -11.99 33.55
N SER A 381 15.16 -13.22 33.29
CA SER A 381 14.34 -14.09 34.15
C SER A 381 12.94 -13.58 34.50
N GLY A 382 12.61 -12.31 34.24
CA GLY A 382 11.29 -11.73 34.47
C GLY A 382 10.22 -12.29 33.53
N LYS A 383 8.99 -12.34 34.01
CA LYS A 383 7.86 -12.98 33.31
C LYS A 383 6.68 -12.03 33.12
N LEU A 384 6.16 -11.95 31.91
CA LEU A 384 4.97 -11.18 31.55
C LEU A 384 3.95 -12.08 30.84
N LYS A 385 2.69 -12.03 31.27
CA LYS A 385 1.59 -12.74 30.61
C LYS A 385 0.41 -11.79 30.40
N LEU A 386 0.07 -11.52 29.15
CA LEU A 386 -1.18 -10.87 28.75
C LEU A 386 -2.15 -11.95 28.28
N ASN A 387 -3.36 -11.94 28.84
CA ASN A 387 -4.41 -12.91 28.57
C ASN A 387 -5.75 -12.17 28.45
N GLY A 388 -6.35 -12.11 27.26
CA GLY A 388 -7.57 -11.31 27.00
C GLY A 388 -7.42 -9.81 27.30
N SER A 389 -6.19 -9.29 27.40
CA SER A 389 -5.87 -7.99 28.01
C SER A 389 -5.47 -6.95 26.96
N THR A 390 -5.63 -5.66 27.29
CA THR A 390 -5.34 -4.54 26.40
C THR A 390 -4.14 -3.75 26.91
N LEU A 391 -3.23 -3.36 26.01
CA LEU A 391 -2.03 -2.58 26.31
C LEU A 391 -1.89 -1.47 25.25
N ARG A 392 -1.93 -0.21 25.66
CA ARG A 392 -2.01 0.91 24.70
C ARG A 392 -1.26 2.19 25.09
N ASP A 393 -1.13 3.07 24.10
CA ASP A 393 -0.57 4.43 24.19
C ASP A 393 0.93 4.51 24.59
N ALA A 394 1.70 3.43 24.39
CA ALA A 394 3.10 3.36 24.80
C ALA A 394 4.08 3.63 23.64
N ASN A 395 5.24 4.22 23.93
CA ASN A 395 6.35 4.30 22.97
C ASN A 395 6.76 2.87 22.53
N THR A 396 7.15 2.03 23.49
CA THR A 396 7.37 0.60 23.27
C THR A 396 6.46 -0.21 24.19
N GLY A 397 5.39 -0.82 23.66
CA GLY A 397 4.40 -1.54 24.47
C GLY A 397 5.03 -2.58 25.40
N ILE A 398 5.77 -3.53 24.83
CA ILE A 398 6.58 -4.49 25.57
C ILE A 398 8.02 -4.44 25.05
N TYR A 399 8.98 -4.22 25.94
CA TYR A 399 10.42 -4.31 25.69
C TYR A 399 10.95 -5.55 26.43
N ALA A 400 11.40 -6.57 25.71
CA ALA A 400 11.78 -7.86 26.28
C ALA A 400 13.25 -8.18 26.01
N VAL A 401 14.05 -8.36 27.07
CA VAL A 401 15.50 -8.64 26.94
C VAL A 401 15.80 -10.14 27.05
N HIS A 402 17.03 -10.52 26.71
CA HIS A 402 17.59 -11.86 26.88
C HIS A 402 17.17 -12.55 28.21
N GLN A 403 16.79 -13.83 28.16
CA GLN A 403 16.33 -14.64 29.30
C GLN A 403 15.00 -14.21 29.95
N SER A 404 14.23 -13.28 29.37
CA SER A 404 12.85 -12.99 29.77
C SER A 404 11.83 -14.02 29.24
N GLN A 405 10.63 -14.02 29.82
CA GLN A 405 9.47 -14.82 29.37
C GLN A 405 8.27 -13.91 29.09
N VAL A 406 7.68 -14.02 27.90
CA VAL A 406 6.58 -13.16 27.43
C VAL A 406 5.51 -13.98 26.71
N GLU A 407 4.32 -14.04 27.30
CA GLU A 407 3.12 -14.59 26.68
C GLU A 407 2.13 -13.48 26.33
N ILE A 408 1.68 -13.43 25.08
CA ILE A 408 0.63 -12.53 24.58
C ILE A 408 -0.47 -13.40 23.97
N LEU A 409 -1.55 -13.59 24.72
CA LEU A 409 -2.64 -14.52 24.41
C LEU A 409 -3.96 -13.77 24.27
N GLN A 410 -4.60 -13.87 23.10
CA GLN A 410 -5.92 -13.28 22.81
C GLN A 410 -6.01 -11.79 23.23
N SER A 411 -4.90 -11.06 23.12
CA SER A 411 -4.69 -9.74 23.73
C SER A 411 -4.46 -8.65 22.69
N GLU A 412 -4.62 -7.39 23.10
CA GLU A 412 -4.79 -6.24 22.21
C GLU A 412 -3.70 -5.17 22.47
N ILE A 413 -2.75 -5.03 21.55
CA ILE A 413 -1.60 -4.11 21.66
C ILE A 413 -1.80 -2.93 20.69
N TYR A 414 -2.33 -1.80 21.21
CA TYR A 414 -2.89 -0.73 20.38
C TYR A 414 -2.17 0.61 20.56
N ASP A 415 -2.10 1.41 19.49
CA ASP A 415 -1.67 2.81 19.56
C ASP A 415 -0.25 3.00 20.18
N CYS A 416 0.59 1.97 20.04
CA CYS A 416 1.99 1.97 20.49
C CYS A 416 2.92 2.24 19.30
N VAL A 417 4.03 2.97 19.50
CA VAL A 417 4.99 3.25 18.40
C VAL A 417 5.69 1.96 17.95
N THR A 418 6.00 1.06 18.88
CA THR A 418 6.33 -0.35 18.62
C THR A 418 5.56 -1.23 19.61
N GLY A 419 4.86 -2.27 19.12
CA GLY A 419 4.05 -3.14 19.98
C GLY A 419 4.88 -4.02 20.90
N LEU A 420 5.72 -4.89 20.31
CA LEU A 420 6.73 -5.69 20.99
C LEU A 420 8.11 -5.40 20.39
N MET A 421 9.11 -5.11 21.24
CA MET A 421 10.49 -4.86 20.86
C MET A 421 11.43 -5.86 21.55
N ILE A 422 12.26 -6.53 20.76
CA ILE A 422 13.36 -7.39 21.24
C ILE A 422 14.68 -6.86 20.66
N PRO A 423 15.56 -6.26 21.50
CA PRO A 423 16.85 -5.71 21.05
C PRO A 423 17.87 -6.82 20.74
N PRO A 424 18.94 -6.51 19.98
CA PRO A 424 20.08 -7.44 19.83
C PRO A 424 20.68 -7.80 21.19
N ARG A 425 21.19 -9.02 21.31
CA ARG A 425 21.79 -9.52 22.56
C ARG A 425 23.10 -8.79 22.84
N PRO A 426 23.29 -8.12 24.00
CA PRO A 426 24.50 -7.31 24.24
C PRO A 426 25.83 -8.08 24.25
N SER A 427 25.80 -9.40 24.45
CA SER A 427 26.98 -10.28 24.39
C SER A 427 27.23 -10.91 23.01
N GLY A 428 26.43 -10.54 22.00
CA GLY A 428 26.31 -11.30 20.75
C GLY A 428 25.62 -12.66 20.93
N GLY A 429 25.31 -13.31 19.80
CA GLY A 429 24.56 -14.57 19.74
C GLY A 429 23.05 -14.39 19.87
N TYR A 430 22.30 -15.49 19.70
CA TYR A 430 20.84 -15.45 19.76
C TYR A 430 20.29 -15.13 21.16
N ASN A 431 19.15 -14.46 21.19
CA ASN A 431 18.32 -14.20 22.36
C ASN A 431 17.59 -15.49 22.80
N SER A 432 17.71 -15.82 24.09
CA SER A 432 16.95 -16.89 24.71
C SER A 432 15.75 -16.30 25.43
N ILE A 433 14.74 -15.88 24.68
CA ILE A 433 13.47 -15.36 25.23
C ILE A 433 12.41 -16.43 25.03
N ALA A 434 11.59 -16.69 26.05
CA ALA A 434 10.43 -17.56 25.92
C ALA A 434 9.26 -16.72 25.39
N LEU A 435 9.08 -16.67 24.07
CA LEU A 435 8.06 -15.84 23.43
C LEU A 435 6.89 -16.69 22.93
N LYS A 436 5.66 -16.28 23.26
CA LYS A 436 4.42 -16.86 22.70
C LYS A 436 3.46 -15.75 22.33
N VAL A 437 3.04 -15.70 21.06
CA VAL A 437 2.06 -14.74 20.54
C VAL A 437 0.96 -15.49 19.79
N ASP A 438 -0.24 -15.54 20.37
CA ASP A 438 -1.38 -16.30 19.82
C ASP A 438 -2.70 -15.53 19.95
N GLY A 439 -3.51 -15.52 18.89
CA GLY A 439 -4.84 -14.88 18.88
C GLY A 439 -4.84 -13.36 19.09
N SER A 440 -3.69 -12.71 18.99
CA SER A 440 -3.46 -11.36 19.52
C SER A 440 -3.33 -10.29 18.42
N ARG A 441 -3.70 -9.06 18.75
CA ARG A 441 -3.85 -7.96 17.80
C ARG A 441 -2.79 -6.87 18.01
N PHE A 442 -2.21 -6.39 16.92
CA PHE A 442 -1.27 -5.26 16.91
C PHE A 442 -1.77 -4.23 15.89
N LYS A 443 -2.23 -3.05 16.33
CA LYS A 443 -2.75 -2.04 15.39
C LYS A 443 -2.68 -0.60 15.88
N MET A 444 -2.76 0.32 14.92
CA MET A 444 -3.22 1.68 15.20
C MET A 444 -4.75 1.72 15.16
N GLN A 445 -5.40 1.92 16.31
CA GLN A 445 -6.85 2.11 16.43
C GLN A 445 -7.23 3.59 16.47
N ALA A 446 -6.42 4.43 17.11
CA ALA A 446 -6.65 5.87 17.18
C ALA A 446 -6.43 6.56 15.81
N ALA A 447 -6.95 7.79 15.69
CA ALA A 447 -6.70 8.63 14.53
C ALA A 447 -5.22 9.04 14.46
N ASN A 448 -4.69 9.55 15.57
CA ASN A 448 -3.30 9.95 15.82
C ASN A 448 -2.82 9.33 17.15
N PHE A 449 -1.50 9.34 17.40
CA PHE A 449 -0.97 9.03 18.73
C PHE A 449 -1.38 10.11 19.77
N LYS A 450 -1.38 9.74 21.05
CA LYS A 450 -1.34 10.74 22.14
C LYS A 450 0.00 11.51 22.09
N PRO A 451 0.10 12.74 22.61
CA PRO A 451 1.33 13.51 22.55
C PRO A 451 2.51 12.86 23.29
N ASP A 452 3.70 13.04 22.75
CA ASP A 452 4.98 12.57 23.31
C ASP A 452 5.21 12.99 24.77
N TYR A 453 5.84 12.11 25.56
CA TYR A 453 6.40 12.51 26.85
C TYR A 453 7.75 13.25 26.68
N ALA A 454 8.13 14.04 27.68
CA ALA A 454 9.39 14.81 27.64
C ALA A 454 10.62 13.90 27.47
N GLY A 455 11.32 14.03 26.34
CA GLY A 455 12.47 13.20 25.98
C GLY A 455 12.11 11.84 25.33
N GLN A 456 10.90 11.70 24.79
CA GLN A 456 10.57 10.66 23.82
C GLN A 456 11.38 10.82 22.53
N THR A 457 11.65 9.71 21.85
CA THR A 457 12.32 9.72 20.54
C THR A 457 11.25 10.00 19.47
N PRO A 458 11.46 10.95 18.54
CA PRO A 458 10.51 11.23 17.46
C PRO A 458 10.18 9.99 16.61
N HIS A 459 8.95 9.93 16.11
CA HIS A 459 8.42 8.82 15.32
C HIS A 459 7.43 9.30 14.25
N GLY A 460 6.95 8.36 13.43
CA GLY A 460 5.92 8.61 12.40
C GLY A 460 4.52 8.78 12.97
N SER A 461 3.58 8.98 12.05
CA SER A 461 2.13 9.11 12.28
C SER A 461 1.42 7.79 12.56
N ILE A 462 2.04 6.66 12.16
CA ILE A 462 1.59 5.29 12.42
C ILE A 462 2.71 4.47 13.08
N PRO A 463 2.40 3.35 13.78
CA PRO A 463 3.37 2.50 14.45
C PRO A 463 4.47 2.01 13.52
N LYS A 464 5.73 2.07 13.99
CA LYS A 464 6.90 1.58 13.26
C LYS A 464 6.76 0.11 12.90
N ALA A 465 6.38 -0.71 13.89
CA ALA A 465 6.20 -2.15 13.77
C ALA A 465 5.22 -2.69 14.83
N GLY A 466 4.45 -3.73 14.48
CA GLY A 466 3.73 -4.53 15.48
C GLY A 466 4.69 -5.32 16.37
N ILE A 467 5.62 -6.04 15.74
CA ILE A 467 6.76 -6.71 16.41
C ILE A 467 8.05 -6.29 15.69
N ASP A 468 9.04 -5.78 16.43
CA ASP A 468 10.42 -5.57 15.95
C ASP A 468 11.37 -6.40 16.83
N MET A 469 11.98 -7.44 16.25
CA MET A 469 12.83 -8.38 16.98
C MET A 469 14.18 -8.60 16.31
N THR A 470 15.23 -8.69 17.13
CA THR A 470 16.61 -8.90 16.68
C THR A 470 17.22 -10.13 17.36
N ASN A 471 17.99 -10.90 16.59
CA ASN A 471 18.68 -12.14 17.03
C ASN A 471 17.76 -13.15 17.73
N MET A 472 16.55 -13.40 17.22
CA MET A 472 15.60 -14.37 17.77
C MET A 472 15.60 -15.70 17.01
N ILE A 473 15.29 -16.78 17.74
CA ILE A 473 14.76 -18.03 17.17
C ILE A 473 13.38 -18.23 17.80
N THR A 474 12.30 -18.22 17.01
CA THR A 474 10.92 -18.26 17.56
C THR A 474 9.84 -18.59 16.52
N THR A 475 8.61 -18.82 16.99
CA THR A 475 7.40 -18.94 16.16
C THR A 475 6.34 -17.92 16.58
N ILE A 476 5.79 -17.17 15.63
CA ILE A 476 4.66 -16.24 15.84
C ILE A 476 3.37 -16.90 15.33
N GLY A 477 2.36 -16.96 16.20
CA GLY A 477 1.08 -17.66 15.98
C GLY A 477 1.10 -19.14 16.41
N ALA A 478 0.00 -19.65 16.98
CA ALA A 478 -0.11 -21.05 17.39
C ALA A 478 -1.42 -21.71 16.92
N THR A 479 -2.55 -21.35 17.53
CA THR A 479 -3.88 -21.98 17.36
C THR A 479 -4.96 -20.96 17.02
N ASN A 480 -4.82 -19.73 17.51
CA ASN A 480 -5.71 -18.62 17.21
C ASN A 480 -5.09 -17.73 16.10
N LEU A 481 -5.87 -16.81 15.54
CA LEU A 481 -5.41 -15.91 14.47
C LEU A 481 -4.87 -14.62 15.10
N ASN A 482 -3.60 -14.28 14.85
CA ASN A 482 -3.06 -12.96 15.14
C ASN A 482 -3.48 -11.96 14.04
N GLU A 483 -3.67 -10.69 14.40
CA GLU A 483 -4.05 -9.63 13.45
C GLU A 483 -3.08 -8.44 13.55
N PHE A 484 -2.66 -7.90 12.40
CA PHE A 484 -1.77 -6.75 12.30
C PHE A 484 -2.40 -5.69 11.38
N ASP A 485 -2.85 -4.54 11.90
CA ASP A 485 -3.61 -3.53 11.11
C ASP A 485 -3.08 -2.10 11.22
N LYS A 486 -3.01 -1.36 10.10
CA LYS A 486 -2.63 0.08 10.05
C LYS A 486 -1.27 0.35 10.74
N LEU A 487 -0.22 -0.31 10.25
CA LEU A 487 1.17 -0.21 10.74
C LEU A 487 2.12 0.15 9.59
N ASN A 488 3.31 0.69 9.88
CA ASN A 488 4.39 0.80 8.90
C ASN A 488 5.05 -0.55 8.57
N ALA A 489 5.08 -1.47 9.52
CA ALA A 489 5.44 -2.87 9.30
C ALA A 489 4.65 -3.78 10.25
N GLY A 490 4.35 -5.01 9.83
CA GLY A 490 3.70 -6.00 10.70
C GLY A 490 4.71 -6.63 11.66
N ILE A 491 5.55 -7.52 11.12
CA ILE A 491 6.66 -8.17 11.83
C ILE A 491 7.98 -7.79 11.15
N VAL A 492 8.95 -7.33 11.94
CA VAL A 492 10.34 -7.08 11.52
C VAL A 492 11.26 -8.01 12.28
N ALA A 493 11.92 -8.92 11.56
CA ALA A 493 12.88 -9.88 12.10
C ALA A 493 14.29 -9.55 11.60
N LYS A 494 15.22 -9.27 12.51
CA LYS A 494 16.62 -8.88 12.21
C LYS A 494 17.59 -9.99 12.61
N SER A 495 18.35 -10.54 11.67
CA SER A 495 19.26 -11.69 11.84
C SER A 495 18.66 -12.79 12.72
N SER A 496 17.47 -13.24 12.34
CA SER A 496 16.59 -14.09 13.16
C SER A 496 16.03 -15.25 12.35
N ILE A 497 15.79 -16.38 13.01
CA ILE A 497 15.14 -17.57 12.44
C ILE A 497 13.69 -17.59 12.94
N VAL A 498 12.75 -17.17 12.10
CA VAL A 498 11.37 -16.91 12.51
C VAL A 498 10.40 -17.72 11.66
N THR A 499 9.52 -18.48 12.32
CA THR A 499 8.34 -19.06 11.68
C THR A 499 7.12 -18.19 11.96
N VAL A 500 6.46 -17.68 10.91
CA VAL A 500 5.18 -16.97 11.00
C VAL A 500 4.07 -17.92 10.52
N LYS A 501 3.05 -18.13 11.35
CA LYS A 501 1.83 -18.87 11.00
C LYS A 501 0.62 -18.18 11.61
N ARG A 502 -0.60 -18.51 11.14
CA ARG A 502 -1.87 -18.04 11.71
C ARG A 502 -1.86 -16.54 12.09
N SER A 503 -1.42 -15.71 11.15
CA SER A 503 -1.28 -14.27 11.33
C SER A 503 -1.77 -13.60 10.05
N MET A 504 -2.67 -12.62 10.16
CA MET A 504 -3.16 -11.81 9.05
C MET A 504 -2.65 -10.37 9.13
N PHE A 505 -2.38 -9.77 7.98
CA PHE A 505 -1.81 -8.41 7.87
C PHE A 505 -2.66 -7.54 6.96
N THR A 506 -3.15 -6.41 7.46
CA THR A 506 -4.04 -5.50 6.73
C THR A 506 -3.63 -4.03 6.84
N LYS A 507 -3.87 -3.25 5.79
CA LYS A 507 -3.59 -1.81 5.74
C LYS A 507 -2.15 -1.43 6.12
N ILE A 508 -1.18 -2.32 5.92
CA ILE A 508 0.24 -2.04 6.19
C ILE A 508 0.74 -1.10 5.08
N SER A 509 1.19 0.10 5.43
CA SER A 509 1.52 1.18 4.49
C SER A 509 2.75 1.95 4.97
N TYR A 510 3.56 2.48 4.06
CA TYR A 510 4.78 3.17 4.49
C TYR A 510 4.45 4.53 5.12
N ASP A 511 5.14 4.88 6.22
CA ASP A 511 5.22 6.26 6.69
C ASP A 511 6.51 6.88 6.15
N THR A 512 6.44 8.11 5.64
CA THR A 512 7.61 8.85 5.12
C THR A 512 8.64 9.22 6.18
N PHE A 513 8.30 9.12 7.47
CA PHE A 513 9.26 9.26 8.57
C PHE A 513 10.27 8.09 8.62
N TYR A 514 9.83 6.87 8.27
CA TYR A 514 10.68 5.69 8.31
C TYR A 514 11.45 5.53 6.99
N ASN A 515 12.78 5.45 7.09
CA ASN A 515 13.66 5.48 5.92
C ASN A 515 14.15 4.09 5.48
N GLU A 516 13.83 3.04 6.25
CA GLU A 516 14.21 1.68 5.94
C GLU A 516 13.59 1.17 4.62
N PRO A 517 14.33 0.42 3.78
CA PRO A 517 13.86 -0.03 2.45
C PRO A 517 12.68 -1.02 2.50
N TYR A 518 12.42 -1.57 3.69
CA TYR A 518 11.30 -2.47 3.98
C TYR A 518 10.05 -1.75 4.55
N ARG A 519 10.01 -0.42 4.60
CA ARG A 519 8.81 0.34 5.01
C ARG A 519 7.56 -0.07 4.20
N GLY A 520 6.40 -0.09 4.86
CA GLY A 520 5.13 -0.54 4.28
C GLY A 520 5.03 -2.05 4.03
N THR A 521 5.86 -2.88 4.67
CA THR A 521 5.87 -4.34 4.45
C THR A 521 5.23 -5.12 5.60
N ALA A 522 4.32 -6.04 5.30
CA ALA A 522 3.66 -6.89 6.30
C ALA A 522 4.65 -7.79 7.07
N ILE A 523 5.51 -8.53 6.36
CA ILE A 523 6.51 -9.43 6.98
C ILE A 523 7.91 -9.12 6.43
N VAL A 524 8.85 -8.83 7.31
CA VAL A 524 10.22 -8.43 7.00
C VAL A 524 11.22 -9.36 7.67
N SER A 525 12.20 -9.88 6.92
CA SER A 525 13.36 -10.58 7.49
C SER A 525 14.66 -10.09 6.86
N VAL A 526 15.51 -9.46 7.67
CA VAL A 526 16.75 -8.81 7.19
C VAL A 526 17.96 -9.13 8.06
N GLY A 527 19.15 -9.23 7.49
CA GLY A 527 20.40 -9.16 8.27
C GLY A 527 20.65 -7.73 8.77
N VAL A 528 21.19 -7.55 9.98
CA VAL A 528 21.64 -6.22 10.44
C VAL A 528 22.96 -5.81 9.75
N PRO A 529 23.23 -4.50 9.56
CA PRO A 529 24.28 -4.07 8.62
C PRO A 529 25.73 -4.25 9.06
N ALA A 530 26.01 -4.39 10.37
CA ALA A 530 27.37 -4.34 10.90
C ALA A 530 27.58 -5.29 12.09
N GLY A 531 28.70 -6.03 12.08
CA GLY A 531 29.19 -6.83 13.21
C GLY A 531 28.42 -8.10 13.55
N ASP A 532 27.22 -8.30 12.99
CA ASP A 532 26.43 -9.51 13.19
C ASP A 532 26.80 -10.61 12.18
N ILE A 533 26.77 -11.85 12.65
CA ILE A 533 27.19 -13.08 11.97
C ILE A 533 26.06 -14.13 11.91
N LEU A 534 24.87 -13.80 12.42
CA LEU A 534 23.77 -14.74 12.62
C LEU A 534 22.86 -14.88 11.40
N THR A 535 22.57 -16.14 11.07
CA THR A 535 21.75 -16.56 9.93
C THR A 535 20.30 -16.06 10.01
N GLY A 536 19.88 -15.20 9.09
CA GLY A 536 18.46 -14.91 8.87
C GLY A 536 17.74 -16.04 8.13
N ASN A 537 16.55 -16.44 8.60
CA ASN A 537 15.64 -17.32 7.86
C ASN A 537 14.18 -17.02 8.22
N LEU A 538 13.36 -16.74 7.20
CA LEU A 538 11.91 -16.55 7.34
C LEU A 538 11.14 -17.74 6.78
N THR A 539 10.38 -18.42 7.64
CA THR A 539 9.36 -19.39 7.24
C THR A 539 7.98 -18.75 7.38
N VAL A 540 7.18 -18.67 6.32
CA VAL A 540 5.76 -18.30 6.36
C VAL A 540 4.94 -19.52 5.97
N LEU A 541 4.10 -19.99 6.88
CA LEU A 541 3.39 -21.27 6.76
C LEU A 541 1.93 -21.11 6.34
N PRO A 542 1.32 -22.18 5.77
CA PRO A 542 -0.01 -22.17 5.19
C PRO A 542 -1.12 -21.54 6.05
N GLU A 543 -2.04 -20.86 5.39
CA GLU A 543 -3.26 -20.36 6.02
C GLU A 543 -4.34 -21.43 6.21
N ALA A 544 -5.34 -21.11 7.04
CA ALA A 544 -6.60 -21.84 7.05
C ALA A 544 -7.59 -21.13 6.11
N ILE A 545 -8.51 -21.88 5.51
CA ILE A 545 -9.42 -21.52 4.39
C ILE A 545 -10.37 -20.32 4.68
N SER A 546 -10.22 -19.63 5.81
CA SER A 546 -11.13 -18.59 6.32
C SER A 546 -10.52 -17.18 6.43
N TYR A 547 -9.26 -16.93 6.07
CA TYR A 547 -8.65 -15.60 6.15
C TYR A 547 -7.50 -15.43 5.13
N ASN A 548 -7.34 -14.23 4.57
CA ASN A 548 -6.19 -13.89 3.71
C ASN A 548 -4.95 -13.63 4.57
N THR A 549 -3.80 -14.20 4.23
CA THR A 549 -2.54 -13.96 4.96
C THR A 549 -2.11 -12.48 4.93
N VAL A 550 -2.12 -11.83 3.76
CA VAL A 550 -1.90 -10.38 3.61
C VAL A 550 -2.96 -9.80 2.69
N ASP A 551 -3.56 -8.67 3.07
CA ASP A 551 -4.58 -7.99 2.25
C ASP A 551 -4.47 -6.46 2.36
N ASN A 552 -4.65 -5.75 1.24
CA ASN A 552 -4.66 -4.28 1.17
C ASN A 552 -3.42 -3.63 1.83
N CYS A 553 -2.22 -4.08 1.46
CA CYS A 553 -0.93 -3.63 2.00
C CYS A 553 0.00 -3.10 0.91
N TYR A 554 0.94 -2.21 1.23
CA TYR A 554 1.93 -1.73 0.25
C TYR A 554 2.85 -2.86 -0.23
N ARG A 555 3.45 -3.63 0.69
CA ARG A 555 4.22 -4.84 0.37
C ARG A 555 3.85 -6.03 1.26
N GLY A 556 3.79 -7.23 0.69
CA GLY A 556 3.62 -8.48 1.44
C GLY A 556 4.87 -8.89 2.22
N ILE A 557 5.86 -9.44 1.54
CA ILE A 557 7.09 -9.95 2.15
C ILE A 557 8.33 -9.20 1.61
N TYR A 558 9.30 -8.90 2.49
CA TYR A 558 10.61 -8.37 2.12
C TYR A 558 11.72 -9.17 2.81
N VAL A 559 12.69 -9.66 2.03
CA VAL A 559 13.88 -10.36 2.55
C VAL A 559 15.19 -9.78 2.00
N ASN A 560 16.18 -9.61 2.89
CA ASN A 560 17.51 -9.07 2.55
C ASN A 560 18.60 -9.63 3.48
N LYS A 561 19.58 -10.39 2.99
CA LYS A 561 20.53 -11.17 3.84
C LYS A 561 19.80 -12.15 4.78
N SER A 562 18.80 -12.85 4.23
CA SER A 562 17.99 -13.86 4.93
C SER A 562 17.50 -14.92 3.94
N ALA A 563 17.27 -16.16 4.41
CA ALA A 563 16.56 -17.19 3.64
C ALA A 563 15.04 -16.96 3.65
N LEU A 564 14.32 -17.56 2.70
CA LEU A 564 12.86 -17.51 2.64
C LEU A 564 12.25 -18.88 2.28
N TYR A 565 11.23 -19.28 3.03
CA TYR A 565 10.27 -20.30 2.63
C TYR A 565 8.86 -19.76 2.89
N ALA A 566 8.10 -19.53 1.83
CA ALA A 566 6.69 -19.15 1.91
C ALA A 566 5.86 -20.13 1.07
N ASP A 567 4.89 -20.81 1.70
CA ASP A 567 4.06 -21.82 1.01
C ASP A 567 2.58 -21.68 1.38
N TYR A 568 1.71 -21.76 0.37
CA TYR A 568 0.24 -21.75 0.50
C TYR A 568 -0.30 -20.54 1.29
N ILE A 569 0.03 -19.33 0.84
CA ILE A 569 -0.45 -18.07 1.42
C ILE A 569 -1.16 -17.19 0.39
N HIS A 570 -2.11 -16.37 0.84
CA HIS A 570 -2.74 -15.33 0.00
C HIS A 570 -2.13 -13.94 0.30
N ILE A 571 -1.65 -13.26 -0.74
CA ILE A 571 -1.11 -11.89 -0.69
C ILE A 571 -1.91 -11.03 -1.68
N LEU A 572 -3.04 -10.47 -1.22
CA LEU A 572 -4.05 -9.86 -2.08
C LEU A 572 -4.08 -8.33 -1.96
N ASN A 573 -4.55 -7.67 -3.03
CA ASN A 573 -4.74 -6.22 -3.11
C ASN A 573 -3.49 -5.40 -2.70
N VAL A 574 -2.29 -5.89 -3.03
CA VAL A 574 -1.02 -5.23 -2.65
C VAL A 574 -0.45 -4.34 -3.76
N THR A 575 0.49 -3.45 -3.42
CA THR A 575 1.36 -2.85 -4.46
C THR A 575 2.42 -3.86 -4.90
N HIS A 576 3.11 -4.50 -3.95
CA HIS A 576 4.13 -5.52 -4.21
C HIS A 576 3.88 -6.81 -3.40
N GLY A 577 4.00 -7.97 -4.03
CA GLY A 577 3.83 -9.28 -3.36
C GLY A 577 5.01 -9.65 -2.47
N VAL A 578 6.02 -10.28 -3.07
CA VAL A 578 7.28 -10.67 -2.40
C VAL A 578 8.46 -10.00 -3.07
N PHE A 579 9.35 -9.39 -2.27
CA PHE A 579 10.63 -8.84 -2.71
C PHE A 579 11.80 -9.55 -2.02
N GLY A 580 12.81 -9.99 -2.77
CA GLY A 580 14.01 -10.62 -2.24
C GLY A 580 15.30 -10.13 -2.90
N THR A 581 16.27 -9.70 -2.09
CA THR A 581 17.61 -9.30 -2.53
C THR A 581 18.66 -9.84 -1.57
N ASN A 582 19.90 -10.02 -2.01
CA ASN A 582 21.00 -10.59 -1.22
C ASN A 582 20.59 -11.80 -0.36
N ILE A 583 19.78 -12.74 -0.88
CA ILE A 583 19.47 -13.99 -0.16
C ILE A 583 20.80 -14.64 0.27
N SER A 584 20.89 -15.07 1.53
CA SER A 584 22.16 -15.47 2.16
C SER A 584 22.90 -16.53 1.34
N PHE A 585 24.23 -16.49 1.33
CA PHE A 585 25.04 -17.41 0.53
C PHE A 585 24.74 -18.88 0.84
N GLN A 586 24.57 -19.70 -0.19
CA GLN A 586 24.08 -21.10 -0.14
C GLN A 586 22.71 -21.33 0.55
N GLN A 587 22.01 -20.28 0.97
CA GLN A 587 20.61 -20.40 1.35
C GLN A 587 19.68 -20.27 0.13
N THR A 588 18.40 -20.57 0.34
CA THR A 588 17.40 -20.68 -0.71
C THR A 588 16.26 -19.70 -0.44
N ALA A 589 15.64 -19.18 -1.49
CA ALA A 589 14.34 -18.53 -1.42
C ALA A 589 13.30 -19.35 -2.17
N THR A 590 12.20 -19.70 -1.49
CA THR A 590 11.08 -20.44 -2.06
C THR A 590 9.79 -19.67 -1.83
N VAL A 591 9.01 -19.45 -2.89
CA VAL A 591 7.62 -19.01 -2.82
C VAL A 591 6.77 -19.94 -3.66
N SER A 592 5.87 -20.69 -3.02
CA SER A 592 5.09 -21.73 -3.69
C SER A 592 3.63 -21.81 -3.29
N ASN A 593 2.82 -22.40 -4.18
CA ASN A 593 1.40 -22.72 -3.99
C ASN A 593 0.53 -21.53 -3.53
N SER A 594 0.96 -20.29 -3.76
CA SER A 594 0.40 -19.08 -3.18
C SER A 594 -0.42 -18.28 -4.21
N VAL A 595 -1.42 -17.52 -3.76
CA VAL A 595 -2.20 -16.61 -4.64
C VAL A 595 -1.81 -15.17 -4.34
N ILE A 596 -1.44 -14.43 -5.39
CA ILE A 596 -0.88 -13.07 -5.28
C ILE A 596 -1.65 -12.13 -6.21
N THR A 597 -2.19 -11.04 -5.67
CA THR A 597 -2.84 -9.98 -6.47
C THR A 597 -2.18 -8.65 -6.18
N ALA A 598 -1.40 -8.15 -7.15
CA ALA A 598 -0.57 -6.95 -7.01
C ALA A 598 -0.84 -5.89 -8.10
N SER A 599 -0.56 -4.62 -7.80
CA SER A 599 -0.66 -3.50 -8.77
C SER A 599 0.69 -2.99 -9.30
N SER A 600 1.82 -3.45 -8.75
CA SER A 600 3.18 -3.20 -9.24
C SER A 600 3.90 -4.52 -9.61
N SER A 601 4.32 -5.31 -8.62
CA SER A 601 5.01 -6.59 -8.85
C SER A 601 4.52 -7.73 -7.97
N GLY A 602 4.49 -8.95 -8.52
CA GLY A 602 4.11 -10.18 -7.83
C GLY A 602 5.27 -10.78 -7.04
N LEU A 603 6.25 -11.35 -7.74
CA LEU A 603 7.46 -11.94 -7.17
C LEU A 603 8.70 -11.30 -7.78
N SER A 604 9.39 -10.43 -7.03
CA SER A 604 10.60 -9.73 -7.46
C SER A 604 11.85 -10.23 -6.72
N PHE A 605 12.76 -10.89 -7.43
CA PHE A 605 14.04 -11.33 -6.89
C PHE A 605 15.19 -10.71 -7.71
N ILE A 606 15.97 -9.84 -7.06
CA ILE A 606 16.96 -8.97 -7.70
C ILE A 606 18.27 -9.00 -6.91
N SER A 607 19.41 -9.23 -7.56
CA SER A 607 20.75 -9.25 -6.96
C SER A 607 20.86 -10.24 -5.80
N ASN A 608 20.79 -11.53 -6.11
CA ASN A 608 20.96 -12.65 -5.18
C ASN A 608 22.14 -13.56 -5.58
N PRO A 609 23.29 -13.05 -6.04
CA PRO A 609 24.22 -13.82 -6.89
C PRO A 609 24.91 -14.99 -6.19
N PHE A 610 24.89 -14.97 -4.85
CA PHE A 610 25.53 -15.91 -3.95
C PHE A 610 24.53 -16.93 -3.36
N ALA A 611 23.23 -16.75 -3.58
CA ALA A 611 22.21 -17.68 -3.12
C ALA A 611 22.28 -19.01 -3.88
N LYS A 612 21.82 -20.11 -3.27
CA LYS A 612 21.85 -21.44 -3.89
C LYS A 612 20.87 -21.57 -5.05
N ALA A 613 19.65 -21.10 -4.81
CA ALA A 613 18.56 -21.13 -5.76
C ALA A 613 17.42 -20.20 -5.31
N VAL A 614 16.60 -19.80 -6.29
CA VAL A 614 15.29 -19.19 -6.09
C VAL A 614 14.24 -20.07 -6.79
N TYR A 615 13.23 -20.50 -6.05
CA TYR A 615 12.15 -21.37 -6.52
C TYR A 615 10.80 -20.65 -6.42
N LEU A 616 10.21 -20.32 -7.56
CA LEU A 616 8.93 -19.63 -7.69
C LEU A 616 7.96 -20.59 -8.40
N ALA A 617 7.19 -21.35 -7.63
CA ALA A 617 6.54 -22.57 -8.13
C ALA A 617 5.05 -22.71 -7.79
N SER A 618 4.22 -23.07 -8.78
CA SER A 618 2.79 -23.35 -8.60
C SER A 618 1.95 -22.21 -8.01
N ASN A 619 2.38 -20.95 -8.18
CA ASN A 619 1.62 -19.78 -7.70
C ASN A 619 0.57 -19.34 -8.73
N ASP A 620 -0.49 -18.67 -8.28
CA ASP A 620 -1.42 -17.93 -9.14
C ASP A 620 -1.25 -16.42 -8.92
N ILE A 621 -0.82 -15.70 -9.95
CA ILE A 621 -0.33 -14.31 -9.84
C ILE A 621 -1.14 -13.40 -10.76
N THR A 622 -1.99 -12.56 -10.18
CA THR A 622 -2.70 -11.49 -10.91
C THR A 622 -1.99 -10.15 -10.74
N ILE A 623 -1.61 -9.53 -11.86
CA ILE A 623 -1.01 -8.20 -11.92
C ILE A 623 -1.97 -7.24 -12.58
N ASN A 624 -2.38 -6.20 -11.86
CA ASN A 624 -3.31 -5.18 -12.32
C ASN A 624 -2.56 -3.86 -12.55
N GLY A 625 -1.94 -3.72 -13.73
CA GLY A 625 -1.13 -2.57 -14.11
C GLY A 625 -1.97 -1.30 -14.32
N VAL A 626 -1.59 -0.21 -13.64
CA VAL A 626 -2.32 1.07 -13.66
C VAL A 626 -1.56 2.09 -14.51
N ASN A 627 -1.82 2.07 -15.81
CA ASN A 627 -1.30 3.10 -16.74
C ASN A 627 -1.76 4.50 -16.30
N ASN A 628 -0.81 5.39 -16.00
CA ASN A 628 -1.09 6.78 -15.66
C ASN A 628 -0.52 7.68 -16.76
N PRO A 629 -1.35 8.21 -17.69
CA PRO A 629 -0.88 8.95 -18.86
C PRO A 629 -0.17 10.28 -18.52
N ASN A 630 -0.18 10.70 -17.25
CA ASN A 630 0.50 11.91 -16.79
C ASN A 630 1.90 11.64 -16.19
N LEU A 631 2.32 10.38 -16.03
CA LEU A 631 3.67 10.06 -15.57
C LEU A 631 4.67 10.05 -16.75
N PRO A 632 5.83 10.72 -16.63
CA PRO A 632 6.84 10.77 -17.70
C PRO A 632 7.55 9.42 -17.93
N ILE A 633 7.49 8.51 -16.96
CA ILE A 633 7.94 7.12 -17.05
C ILE A 633 6.80 6.26 -16.51
N GLN A 634 6.39 5.21 -17.23
CA GLN A 634 5.42 4.24 -16.73
C GLN A 634 6.12 3.16 -15.88
N PRO A 635 5.52 2.72 -14.76
CA PRO A 635 6.00 1.58 -13.99
C PRO A 635 6.23 0.34 -14.86
N ALA A 636 7.29 -0.41 -14.55
CA ALA A 636 7.44 -1.76 -15.08
C ALA A 636 6.67 -2.75 -14.20
N TRP A 637 5.56 -3.29 -14.70
CA TRP A 637 4.74 -4.26 -13.96
C TRP A 637 5.22 -5.70 -14.21
N TYR A 638 5.43 -6.47 -13.15
CA TYR A 638 6.01 -7.82 -13.22
C TYR A 638 5.16 -8.87 -12.51
N GLY A 639 4.81 -9.97 -13.19
CA GLY A 639 4.29 -11.17 -12.52
C GLY A 639 5.39 -11.85 -11.71
N ILE A 640 6.46 -12.25 -12.41
CA ILE A 640 7.71 -12.75 -11.85
C ILE A 640 8.87 -11.94 -12.46
N GLN A 641 9.82 -11.53 -11.62
CA GLN A 641 11.05 -10.84 -12.01
C GLN A 641 12.24 -11.54 -11.36
N MET A 642 13.18 -12.00 -12.18
CA MET A 642 14.40 -12.69 -11.78
C MET A 642 15.58 -11.96 -12.44
N ARG A 643 16.49 -11.39 -11.65
CA ARG A 643 17.45 -10.40 -12.16
C ARG A 643 18.76 -10.43 -11.38
N GLU A 644 19.88 -10.49 -12.07
CA GLU A 644 21.22 -10.40 -11.47
C GLU A 644 22.06 -9.31 -12.12
N ASN A 645 23.03 -8.77 -11.38
CA ASN A 645 23.95 -7.74 -11.88
C ASN A 645 25.09 -8.34 -12.73
N ASN A 646 25.37 -9.64 -12.58
CA ASN A 646 26.41 -10.35 -13.30
C ASN A 646 25.93 -11.75 -13.72
N VAL A 647 26.29 -12.18 -14.94
CA VAL A 647 25.91 -13.48 -15.52
C VAL A 647 26.63 -14.69 -14.91
N PHE A 648 27.67 -14.49 -14.10
CA PHE A 648 28.34 -15.56 -13.33
C PHE A 648 27.75 -15.76 -11.93
N ALA A 649 26.73 -14.99 -11.57
CA ALA A 649 25.88 -15.21 -10.41
C ALA A 649 25.43 -16.68 -10.34
N THR A 650 25.94 -17.43 -9.35
CA THR A 650 25.79 -18.89 -9.25
C THR A 650 24.37 -19.36 -8.91
N VAL A 651 23.51 -18.42 -8.52
CA VAL A 651 22.11 -18.63 -8.14
C VAL A 651 21.27 -19.20 -9.28
N ARG A 652 20.53 -20.27 -8.97
CA ARG A 652 19.69 -20.97 -9.93
C ARG A 652 18.25 -20.49 -9.82
N TYR A 653 17.77 -19.79 -10.84
CA TYR A 653 16.40 -19.27 -10.90
C TYR A 653 15.44 -20.26 -11.57
N ASN A 654 14.31 -20.52 -10.91
CA ASN A 654 13.31 -21.50 -11.35
C ASN A 654 11.90 -20.92 -11.23
N ALA A 655 11.29 -20.53 -12.34
CA ALA A 655 9.89 -20.14 -12.43
C ALA A 655 9.09 -21.28 -13.06
N THR A 656 8.37 -22.08 -12.26
CA THR A 656 7.77 -23.35 -12.72
C THR A 656 6.30 -23.49 -12.36
N ASN A 657 5.44 -23.91 -13.31
CA ASN A 657 4.03 -24.26 -13.08
C ASN A 657 3.16 -23.11 -12.53
N ASN A 658 3.57 -21.84 -12.67
CA ASN A 658 2.79 -20.69 -12.20
C ASN A 658 1.68 -20.34 -13.21
N THR A 659 0.52 -19.96 -12.72
CA THR A 659 -0.51 -19.26 -13.51
C THR A 659 -0.32 -17.76 -13.32
N ILE A 660 -0.32 -16.98 -14.41
CA ILE A 660 -0.08 -15.54 -14.37
C ILE A 660 -1.12 -14.80 -15.21
N HIS A 661 -1.83 -13.86 -14.60
CA HIS A 661 -2.83 -12.99 -15.21
C HIS A 661 -2.29 -11.56 -15.28
N LEU A 662 -1.84 -11.15 -16.46
CA LEU A 662 -1.19 -9.86 -16.72
C LEU A 662 -2.20 -8.86 -17.31
N ASN A 663 -2.90 -8.13 -16.44
CA ASN A 663 -3.89 -7.12 -16.83
C ASN A 663 -3.21 -5.76 -17.00
N ASN A 664 -2.98 -5.33 -18.25
CA ASN A 664 -2.21 -4.12 -18.59
C ASN A 664 -0.78 -4.06 -18.00
N GLY A 665 -0.23 -5.18 -17.55
CA GLY A 665 1.14 -5.24 -17.00
C GLY A 665 2.21 -5.48 -18.07
N THR A 666 3.47 -5.18 -17.75
CA THR A 666 4.57 -5.17 -18.72
C THR A 666 5.15 -6.56 -18.98
N TYR A 667 5.39 -7.36 -17.93
CA TYR A 667 6.06 -8.67 -18.03
C TYR A 667 5.36 -9.74 -17.19
N GLY A 668 5.00 -10.87 -17.79
CA GLY A 668 4.51 -12.05 -17.07
C GLY A 668 5.63 -12.71 -16.28
N ILE A 669 6.70 -13.11 -16.98
CA ILE A 669 7.98 -13.56 -16.39
C ILE A 669 9.13 -12.80 -17.05
N TYR A 670 9.98 -12.19 -16.23
CA TYR A 670 11.21 -11.51 -16.65
C TYR A 670 12.45 -12.25 -16.13
N SER A 671 13.47 -12.40 -16.99
CA SER A 671 14.77 -13.00 -16.66
C SER A 671 15.93 -12.23 -17.30
N GLY A 672 16.66 -11.45 -16.50
CA GLY A 672 17.77 -10.59 -16.97
C GLY A 672 19.11 -10.95 -16.35
N MET A 673 20.13 -11.15 -17.20
CA MET A 673 21.53 -11.43 -16.82
C MET A 673 21.75 -12.60 -15.86
N LEU A 674 20.96 -13.67 -16.02
CA LEU A 674 21.09 -14.87 -15.21
C LEU A 674 22.11 -15.84 -15.83
N ASN A 675 22.91 -16.49 -14.99
CA ASN A 675 23.72 -17.63 -15.40
C ASN A 675 22.84 -18.73 -16.02
N ARG A 676 21.73 -19.02 -15.32
CA ARG A 676 20.75 -20.02 -15.75
C ARG A 676 19.32 -19.67 -15.33
N ALA A 677 18.48 -19.40 -16.33
CA ALA A 677 17.03 -19.27 -16.17
C ALA A 677 16.31 -20.59 -16.49
N ASN A 678 15.58 -21.19 -15.55
CA ASN A 678 14.67 -22.31 -15.85
C ASN A 678 13.22 -21.81 -15.75
N ILE A 679 12.52 -21.70 -16.89
CA ILE A 679 11.15 -21.16 -16.98
C ILE A 679 10.25 -22.21 -17.62
N LYS A 680 9.48 -22.96 -16.82
CA LYS A 680 8.78 -24.16 -17.28
C LYS A 680 7.30 -24.28 -16.87
N PHE A 681 6.47 -24.87 -17.74
CA PHE A 681 5.07 -25.20 -17.43
C PHE A 681 4.16 -24.03 -16.98
N ASN A 682 4.59 -22.78 -17.15
CA ASN A 682 3.79 -21.63 -16.73
C ASN A 682 2.65 -21.35 -17.72
N VAL A 683 1.51 -20.89 -17.23
CA VAL A 683 0.34 -20.48 -18.02
C VAL A 683 0.15 -18.98 -17.87
N ILE A 684 0.38 -18.21 -18.93
CA ILE A 684 0.41 -16.75 -18.87
C ILE A 684 -0.69 -16.17 -19.77
N ARG A 685 -1.56 -15.35 -19.18
CA ARG A 685 -2.66 -14.66 -19.86
C ARG A 685 -2.38 -13.16 -19.92
N ILE A 686 -2.36 -12.57 -21.11
CA ILE A 686 -2.02 -11.16 -21.33
C ILE A 686 -3.27 -10.39 -21.79
N THR A 687 -3.62 -9.33 -21.07
CA THR A 687 -4.68 -8.39 -21.46
C THR A 687 -4.03 -7.06 -21.84
N GLY A 688 -3.93 -6.77 -23.14
CA GLY A 688 -3.36 -5.52 -23.67
C GLY A 688 -1.97 -5.68 -24.30
N ASN A 689 -1.13 -4.65 -24.17
CA ASN A 689 0.31 -4.74 -24.49
C ASN A 689 1.06 -5.39 -23.32
N GLY A 690 2.23 -5.99 -23.60
CA GLY A 690 3.05 -6.68 -22.60
C GLY A 690 3.78 -7.91 -23.18
N TYR A 691 4.68 -8.49 -22.38
CA TYR A 691 5.45 -9.68 -22.71
C TYR A 691 5.02 -10.85 -21.81
N GLY A 692 4.71 -12.01 -22.39
CA GLY A 692 4.44 -13.21 -21.60
C GLY A 692 5.68 -13.68 -20.86
N ILE A 693 6.72 -14.01 -21.62
CA ILE A 693 8.07 -14.29 -21.10
C ILE A 693 9.06 -13.36 -21.80
N ASN A 694 9.95 -12.72 -21.03
CA ASN A 694 11.02 -11.86 -21.54
C ASN A 694 12.37 -12.29 -20.95
N ALA A 695 13.34 -12.57 -21.80
CA ALA A 695 14.69 -13.01 -21.43
C ALA A 695 15.74 -12.10 -22.08
N GLN A 696 16.69 -11.58 -21.28
CA GLN A 696 17.73 -10.66 -21.70
C GLN A 696 19.10 -11.12 -21.20
N SER A 697 20.12 -11.17 -22.07
CA SER A 697 21.54 -11.33 -21.73
C SER A 697 21.88 -12.52 -20.81
N ASN A 698 21.12 -13.61 -20.83
CA ASN A 698 21.37 -14.80 -20.00
C ASN A 698 22.44 -15.71 -20.64
N LEU A 699 23.30 -16.37 -19.85
CA LEU A 699 24.27 -17.35 -20.40
C LEU A 699 23.62 -18.71 -20.74
N SER A 700 22.47 -19.01 -20.13
CA SER A 700 21.61 -20.13 -20.49
C SER A 700 20.16 -19.88 -20.06
N ALA A 701 19.21 -20.16 -20.94
CA ALA A 701 17.78 -20.09 -20.64
C ALA A 701 17.03 -21.34 -21.15
N SER A 702 16.34 -22.04 -20.26
CA SER A 702 15.42 -23.14 -20.61
C SER A 702 13.98 -22.64 -20.49
N VAL A 703 13.43 -22.12 -21.59
CA VAL A 703 12.04 -21.60 -21.66
C VAL A 703 11.15 -22.64 -22.32
N SER A 704 10.44 -23.44 -21.52
CA SER A 704 9.97 -24.75 -22.00
C SER A 704 8.59 -25.19 -21.49
N CYS A 705 7.79 -25.81 -22.36
CA CYS A 705 6.48 -26.37 -22.03
C CYS A 705 5.49 -25.35 -21.42
N ASN A 706 5.68 -24.04 -21.70
CA ASN A 706 4.80 -22.95 -21.23
C ASN A 706 3.67 -22.67 -22.23
N THR A 707 2.54 -22.15 -21.75
CA THR A 707 1.41 -21.70 -22.57
C THR A 707 1.19 -20.20 -22.37
N ILE A 708 1.18 -19.42 -23.45
CA ILE A 708 0.96 -17.98 -23.41
C ILE A 708 -0.20 -17.59 -24.33
N ASN A 709 -1.25 -17.00 -23.76
CA ASN A 709 -2.43 -16.52 -24.47
C ASN A 709 -2.58 -15.00 -24.28
N GLY A 710 -2.52 -14.22 -25.34
CA GLY A 710 -2.91 -12.80 -25.30
C GLY A 710 -4.38 -12.56 -25.67
N ASN A 711 -4.72 -11.30 -25.95
CA ASN A 711 -6.03 -10.86 -26.45
C ASN A 711 -5.90 -9.96 -27.69
N TYR A 712 -4.90 -10.21 -28.54
CA TYR A 712 -4.55 -9.36 -29.67
C TYR A 712 -5.73 -9.01 -30.58
N THR A 713 -5.90 -7.72 -30.81
CA THR A 713 -6.84 -7.11 -31.75
C THR A 713 -6.13 -5.97 -32.49
N ALA A 714 -6.67 -5.58 -33.65
CA ALA A 714 -6.07 -4.56 -34.51
C ALA A 714 -5.92 -3.21 -33.77
N GLY A 715 -4.68 -2.88 -33.38
CA GLY A 715 -4.33 -1.71 -32.56
C GLY A 715 -3.29 -2.01 -31.48
N LEU A 716 -3.21 -3.25 -30.99
CA LEU A 716 -2.22 -3.67 -29.97
C LEU A 716 -0.88 -4.08 -30.62
N SER A 717 0.02 -3.13 -30.88
CA SER A 717 1.29 -3.37 -31.58
C SER A 717 2.46 -3.86 -30.71
N ASN A 718 2.33 -3.88 -29.37
CA ASN A 718 3.40 -4.22 -28.44
C ASN A 718 2.99 -5.36 -27.48
N SER A 719 2.43 -6.44 -28.02
CA SER A 719 2.14 -7.68 -27.28
C SER A 719 2.98 -8.87 -27.80
N TYR A 720 3.63 -9.58 -26.89
CA TYR A 720 4.62 -10.62 -27.18
C TYR A 720 4.33 -11.90 -26.40
N GLY A 721 4.35 -13.06 -27.06
CA GLY A 721 4.24 -14.36 -26.38
C GLY A 721 5.51 -14.67 -25.59
N ILE A 722 6.62 -14.84 -26.32
CA ILE A 722 7.98 -14.92 -25.76
C ILE A 722 8.89 -13.94 -26.49
N SER A 723 9.77 -13.25 -25.76
CA SER A 723 10.77 -12.32 -26.29
C SER A 723 12.15 -12.68 -25.75
N ILE A 724 13.08 -12.99 -26.65
CA ILE A 724 14.50 -13.17 -26.36
C ILE A 724 15.25 -11.96 -26.93
N GLY A 725 15.86 -11.17 -26.06
CA GLY A 725 16.71 -10.03 -26.44
C GLY A 725 18.19 -10.39 -26.48
N ASN A 726 19.05 -9.38 -26.61
CA ASN A 726 20.44 -9.57 -27.05
C ASN A 726 21.25 -10.48 -26.11
N LEU A 727 22.20 -11.22 -26.66
CA LEU A 727 23.23 -11.99 -25.94
C LEU A 727 22.69 -13.02 -24.94
N SER A 728 21.52 -13.62 -25.23
CA SER A 728 20.93 -14.73 -24.49
C SER A 728 21.44 -16.07 -25.04
N TYR A 729 22.68 -16.41 -24.69
CA TYR A 729 23.38 -17.59 -25.20
C TYR A 729 22.71 -18.91 -24.75
N ASN A 730 22.92 -19.98 -25.52
CA ASN A 730 22.48 -21.35 -25.19
C ASN A 730 20.98 -21.48 -24.86
N THR A 731 20.14 -20.68 -25.53
CA THR A 731 18.71 -20.57 -25.24
C THR A 731 17.94 -21.79 -25.77
N SER A 732 17.47 -22.64 -24.85
CA SER A 732 16.74 -23.88 -25.13
C SER A 732 15.22 -23.71 -24.97
N MET A 733 14.53 -23.55 -26.10
CA MET A 733 13.08 -23.42 -26.18
C MET A 733 12.44 -24.69 -26.73
N TYR A 734 11.55 -25.33 -25.96
CA TYR A 734 10.86 -26.55 -26.41
C TYR A 734 9.42 -26.62 -25.95
N CYS A 735 8.52 -27.03 -26.86
CA CYS A 735 7.13 -27.37 -26.57
C CYS A 735 6.29 -26.25 -25.95
N ASN A 736 6.64 -24.99 -26.19
CA ASN A 736 5.79 -23.86 -25.80
C ASN A 736 4.61 -23.72 -26.77
N SER A 737 3.49 -23.17 -26.29
CA SER A 737 2.34 -22.80 -27.14
C SER A 737 2.05 -21.32 -26.97
N VAL A 738 2.06 -20.57 -28.07
CA VAL A 738 1.77 -19.12 -28.10
C VAL A 738 0.54 -18.84 -28.96
N ASP A 739 -0.34 -17.98 -28.46
CA ASP A 739 -1.58 -17.59 -29.13
C ASP A 739 -2.00 -16.15 -28.79
N SER A 740 -2.73 -15.53 -29.71
CA SER A 740 -3.43 -14.24 -29.55
C SER A 740 -2.53 -13.08 -29.11
N THR A 741 -1.31 -12.96 -29.65
CA THR A 741 -0.39 -11.82 -29.45
C THR A 741 0.04 -11.17 -30.77
N TYR A 742 0.50 -9.91 -30.75
CA TYR A 742 1.03 -9.25 -31.96
C TYR A 742 2.25 -10.00 -32.53
N ARG A 743 3.22 -10.32 -31.67
CA ARG A 743 4.36 -11.20 -31.99
C ARG A 743 4.24 -12.48 -31.15
N GLY A 744 4.20 -13.66 -31.80
CA GLY A 744 4.18 -14.95 -31.09
C GLY A 744 5.49 -15.19 -30.36
N ILE A 745 6.59 -15.25 -31.11
CA ILE A 745 7.96 -15.18 -30.58
C ILE A 745 8.74 -14.07 -31.27
N TYR A 746 9.48 -13.29 -30.49
CA TYR A 746 10.44 -12.30 -30.95
C TYR A 746 11.86 -12.69 -30.57
N PHE A 747 12.79 -12.58 -31.51
CA PHE A 747 14.22 -12.55 -31.29
C PHE A 747 14.78 -11.20 -31.74
N GLY A 748 15.65 -10.61 -30.94
CA GLY A 748 16.40 -9.43 -31.33
C GLY A 748 17.85 -9.48 -30.87
N GLY A 749 18.76 -9.13 -31.79
CA GLY A 749 20.20 -9.24 -31.56
C GLY A 749 20.73 -10.68 -31.63
N THR A 750 22.03 -10.80 -31.40
CA THR A 750 22.82 -12.03 -31.52
C THR A 750 22.50 -12.98 -30.36
N ASN A 751 21.90 -14.13 -30.68
CA ASN A 751 21.45 -15.16 -29.72
C ASN A 751 21.94 -16.56 -30.13
N PRO A 752 23.27 -16.79 -30.18
CA PRO A 752 23.89 -18.03 -30.63
C PRO A 752 23.52 -19.24 -29.77
N SER A 753 23.63 -20.43 -30.36
CA SER A 753 23.25 -21.71 -29.74
C SER A 753 21.79 -21.73 -29.27
N THR A 754 20.91 -21.05 -30.00
CA THR A 754 19.46 -21.06 -29.74
C THR A 754 18.80 -22.27 -30.38
N TYR A 755 17.89 -22.90 -29.63
CA TYR A 755 17.11 -24.05 -30.06
C TYR A 755 15.63 -23.73 -29.94
N LEU A 756 14.94 -23.51 -31.05
CA LEU A 756 13.50 -23.35 -31.10
C LEU A 756 12.86 -24.67 -31.56
N LYS A 757 12.30 -25.46 -30.63
CA LYS A 757 11.78 -26.82 -30.92
C LYS A 757 10.30 -27.00 -30.59
N ALA A 758 9.58 -27.63 -31.52
CA ALA A 758 8.17 -28.02 -31.45
C ALA A 758 7.23 -26.99 -30.79
N THR A 759 7.52 -25.70 -30.98
CA THR A 759 6.67 -24.61 -30.53
C THR A 759 5.45 -24.50 -31.43
N GLU A 760 4.29 -24.26 -30.83
CA GLU A 760 3.05 -23.97 -31.53
C GLU A 760 2.82 -22.48 -31.65
N PHE A 761 2.66 -21.99 -32.88
CA PHE A 761 2.20 -20.65 -33.21
C PHE A 761 0.74 -20.73 -33.67
N HIS A 762 -0.15 -19.99 -33.00
CA HIS A 762 -1.58 -19.96 -33.30
C HIS A 762 -1.98 -18.60 -33.91
N HIS A 763 -2.78 -17.76 -33.23
CA HIS A 763 -3.31 -16.51 -33.79
C HIS A 763 -2.40 -15.31 -33.50
N HIS A 764 -1.73 -14.76 -34.51
CA HIS A 764 -0.85 -13.61 -34.33
C HIS A 764 -0.92 -12.63 -35.50
N TYR A 765 -0.40 -11.41 -35.31
CA TYR A 765 -0.04 -10.57 -36.46
C TYR A 765 1.25 -11.08 -37.12
N THR A 766 2.26 -11.42 -36.32
CA THR A 766 3.45 -12.16 -36.75
C THR A 766 3.70 -13.36 -35.84
N GLY A 767 3.78 -14.57 -36.41
CA GLY A 767 4.08 -15.79 -35.64
C GLY A 767 5.49 -15.75 -35.05
N LEU A 768 6.51 -15.83 -35.91
CA LEU A 768 7.92 -15.68 -35.54
C LEU A 768 8.48 -14.37 -36.12
N TYR A 769 9.08 -13.51 -35.29
CA TYR A 769 9.74 -12.27 -35.71
C TYR A 769 11.22 -12.28 -35.31
N LEU A 770 12.12 -12.18 -36.28
CA LEU A 770 13.54 -11.87 -36.10
C LEU A 770 13.77 -10.41 -36.49
N ASN A 771 14.43 -9.63 -35.63
CA ASN A 771 14.86 -8.27 -35.97
C ASN A 771 16.10 -8.26 -36.90
N ASN A 772 16.58 -7.08 -37.30
CA ASN A 772 17.61 -6.93 -38.33
C ASN A 772 19.02 -7.28 -37.85
N ALA A 773 19.26 -7.21 -36.54
CA ALA A 773 20.45 -7.75 -35.89
C ALA A 773 20.24 -9.18 -35.36
N ALA A 774 19.10 -9.82 -35.64
CA ALA A 774 18.77 -11.10 -35.02
C ALA A 774 19.52 -12.26 -35.68
N ASN A 775 20.04 -13.13 -34.82
CA ASN A 775 20.68 -14.38 -35.21
C ASN A 775 20.40 -15.44 -34.12
N ILE A 776 19.96 -16.63 -34.52
CA ILE A 776 19.53 -17.70 -33.62
C ILE A 776 20.14 -19.08 -33.93
N SER A 777 21.18 -19.16 -34.77
CA SER A 777 21.73 -20.44 -35.27
C SER A 777 20.74 -21.27 -36.12
N TRP A 778 21.22 -22.34 -36.76
CA TRP A 778 20.40 -23.20 -37.63
C TRP A 778 19.37 -24.06 -36.88
N GLN A 779 18.14 -24.10 -37.39
CA GLN A 779 17.00 -24.79 -36.79
C GLN A 779 16.61 -26.04 -37.60
N THR A 780 17.19 -27.19 -37.27
CA THR A 780 17.16 -28.39 -38.15
C THR A 780 16.18 -29.48 -37.69
N LEU A 781 15.09 -29.66 -38.43
CA LEU A 781 14.01 -30.65 -38.17
C LEU A 781 13.34 -30.51 -36.80
N TYR A 782 13.42 -29.33 -36.19
CA TYR A 782 12.95 -29.09 -34.82
C TYR A 782 11.42 -29.03 -34.65
N GLY A 783 10.63 -29.15 -35.71
CA GLY A 783 9.20 -29.49 -35.62
C GLY A 783 8.25 -28.42 -35.09
N ASN A 784 8.64 -27.14 -35.17
CA ASN A 784 7.74 -26.02 -34.89
C ASN A 784 6.52 -26.04 -35.83
N ARG A 785 5.38 -25.58 -35.32
CA ARG A 785 4.08 -25.67 -36.01
C ARG A 785 3.40 -24.31 -36.10
N TRP A 786 3.05 -23.91 -37.32
CA TRP A 786 2.21 -22.76 -37.63
C TRP A 786 0.79 -23.25 -37.85
N ASN A 787 0.02 -23.34 -36.76
CA ASN A 787 -1.30 -23.98 -36.74
C ASN A 787 -2.39 -23.15 -37.46
N ASN A 788 -2.12 -21.86 -37.73
CA ASN A 788 -3.00 -20.99 -38.48
C ASN A 788 -2.33 -20.51 -39.79
N ALA A 789 -3.00 -20.76 -40.92
CA ALA A 789 -2.55 -20.35 -42.25
C ALA A 789 -2.93 -18.90 -42.62
N ASN A 790 -3.88 -18.29 -41.91
CA ASN A 790 -4.51 -17.00 -42.26
C ASN A 790 -3.93 -15.79 -41.48
N ILE A 791 -2.83 -15.97 -40.75
CA ILE A 791 -2.17 -14.87 -40.00
C ILE A 791 -1.42 -13.90 -40.92
N SER A 792 -1.29 -12.64 -40.52
CA SER A 792 -0.77 -11.57 -41.39
C SER A 792 0.66 -11.80 -41.83
N PHE A 793 1.51 -12.40 -40.99
CA PHE A 793 2.86 -12.89 -41.30
C PHE A 793 3.10 -14.19 -40.53
N GLN A 794 3.40 -15.31 -41.20
CA GLN A 794 3.71 -16.55 -40.46
C GLN A 794 5.11 -16.49 -39.82
N ALA A 795 6.09 -16.00 -40.57
CA ALA A 795 7.43 -15.70 -40.10
C ALA A 795 7.97 -14.46 -40.81
N TYR A 796 8.67 -13.59 -40.10
CA TYR A 796 9.33 -12.41 -40.63
C TYR A 796 10.77 -12.36 -40.12
N ASN A 797 11.73 -12.21 -41.03
CA ASN A 797 13.12 -11.94 -40.69
C ASN A 797 13.50 -10.58 -41.26
N ALA A 798 13.82 -9.62 -40.39
CA ALA A 798 14.29 -8.30 -40.80
C ALA A 798 15.80 -8.30 -41.14
N ASN A 799 16.55 -9.35 -40.76
CA ASN A 799 17.96 -9.52 -41.11
C ASN A 799 18.07 -10.08 -42.54
N THR A 800 17.77 -9.23 -43.54
CA THR A 800 17.62 -9.64 -44.94
C THR A 800 18.92 -10.10 -45.60
N PHE A 801 20.08 -9.78 -45.03
CA PHE A 801 21.40 -10.14 -45.54
C PHE A 801 22.01 -11.31 -44.77
N GLY A 802 21.99 -11.26 -43.42
CA GLY A 802 22.49 -12.30 -42.54
C GLY A 802 21.56 -13.49 -42.27
N TYR A 803 20.40 -13.61 -42.95
CA TYR A 803 19.40 -14.67 -42.71
C TYR A 803 19.95 -16.11 -42.82
N THR A 804 21.07 -16.30 -43.51
CA THR A 804 21.80 -17.57 -43.67
C THR A 804 22.38 -18.11 -42.37
N SER A 805 22.57 -17.26 -41.35
CA SER A 805 22.92 -17.67 -39.97
C SER A 805 21.77 -18.39 -39.25
N SER A 806 20.52 -18.14 -39.66
CA SER A 806 19.30 -18.50 -38.93
C SER A 806 18.34 -19.34 -39.79
N LEU A 807 18.90 -20.23 -40.62
CA LEU A 807 18.14 -21.09 -41.53
C LEU A 807 17.26 -22.10 -40.79
N PHE A 808 16.05 -22.31 -41.31
CA PHE A 808 15.14 -23.37 -40.85
C PHE A 808 15.13 -24.52 -41.86
N PHE A 809 15.63 -25.70 -41.47
CA PHE A 809 15.54 -26.91 -42.27
C PHE A 809 14.32 -27.71 -41.84
N VAL A 810 13.32 -27.81 -42.71
CA VAL A 810 11.98 -28.32 -42.39
C VAL A 810 11.59 -29.49 -43.29
N ASP A 811 10.91 -30.49 -42.71
CA ASP A 811 10.36 -31.59 -43.51
C ASP A 811 9.05 -31.14 -44.18
N THR A 812 9.17 -30.74 -45.44
CA THR A 812 8.04 -30.33 -46.28
C THR A 812 7.07 -31.48 -46.59
N ALA A 813 7.42 -32.74 -46.36
CA ALA A 813 6.48 -33.87 -46.52
C ALA A 813 5.35 -33.85 -45.48
N LEU A 814 5.55 -33.14 -44.35
CA LEU A 814 4.54 -32.94 -43.31
C LEU A 814 3.62 -31.73 -43.57
N GLY A 815 3.81 -31.03 -44.70
CA GLY A 815 2.93 -29.97 -45.19
C GLY A 815 3.06 -28.61 -44.49
N ASN A 816 2.20 -27.66 -44.91
CA ASN A 816 2.31 -26.23 -44.60
C ASN A 816 2.20 -25.85 -43.11
N MET A 817 1.85 -26.80 -42.23
CA MET A 817 1.88 -26.57 -40.78
C MET A 817 3.31 -26.63 -40.21
N TYR A 818 4.24 -27.37 -40.83
CA TYR A 818 5.66 -27.45 -40.43
C TYR A 818 6.60 -26.61 -41.30
N SER A 819 6.13 -26.21 -42.49
CA SER A 819 6.82 -25.27 -43.38
C SER A 819 5.88 -24.08 -43.62
N PRO A 820 6.09 -22.92 -42.98
CA PRO A 820 5.22 -21.77 -43.20
C PRO A 820 5.35 -21.26 -44.64
N THR A 821 4.26 -20.72 -45.19
CA THR A 821 4.13 -20.33 -46.61
C THR A 821 3.46 -18.98 -46.83
N ASN A 822 2.74 -18.44 -45.85
CA ASN A 822 1.98 -17.19 -45.99
C ASN A 822 2.77 -15.99 -45.43
N ASN A 823 2.93 -14.96 -46.26
CA ASN A 823 3.59 -13.70 -45.96
C ASN A 823 4.91 -13.86 -45.21
N ILE A 824 5.90 -14.40 -45.93
CA ILE A 824 7.31 -14.49 -45.53
C ILE A 824 8.12 -13.65 -46.53
N PRO A 825 8.43 -12.38 -46.21
CA PRO A 825 9.27 -11.54 -47.07
C PRO A 825 10.65 -12.15 -47.24
N GLY A 826 11.21 -12.05 -48.45
CA GLY A 826 12.52 -12.64 -48.75
C GLY A 826 12.54 -14.17 -48.66
N ASN A 827 11.55 -14.87 -49.23
CA ASN A 827 11.55 -16.34 -49.33
C ASN A 827 12.60 -16.89 -50.32
N ASN A 828 13.85 -16.45 -50.16
CA ASN A 828 15.03 -16.79 -50.96
C ASN A 828 15.72 -18.05 -50.41
N GLY A 829 14.96 -18.92 -49.71
CA GLY A 829 15.48 -20.09 -49.01
C GLY A 829 15.92 -19.84 -47.57
N TRP A 830 15.20 -19.00 -46.80
CA TRP A 830 15.33 -18.93 -45.34
C TRP A 830 14.78 -20.19 -44.65
N PHE A 831 13.61 -20.65 -45.11
CA PHE A 831 13.11 -22.01 -44.88
C PHE A 831 13.55 -22.91 -46.04
N ARG A 832 14.13 -24.07 -45.73
CA ARG A 832 14.69 -25.02 -46.70
C ARG A 832 14.10 -26.43 -46.51
N PRO A 833 13.65 -27.11 -47.58
CA PRO A 833 13.25 -28.51 -47.50
C PRO A 833 14.43 -29.39 -47.07
N PHE A 834 14.23 -30.25 -46.08
CA PHE A 834 15.23 -31.22 -45.63
C PHE A 834 14.55 -32.53 -45.20
N PRO A 835 14.93 -33.70 -45.76
CA PRO A 835 14.29 -34.97 -45.41
C PRO A 835 14.85 -35.54 -44.10
N GLY A 836 13.98 -35.97 -43.19
CA GLY A 836 14.38 -36.69 -41.98
C GLY A 836 13.30 -36.73 -40.90
N ASN A 837 13.68 -37.18 -39.71
CA ASN A 837 12.74 -37.30 -38.59
C ASN A 837 12.52 -35.94 -37.91
N THR A 838 11.30 -35.40 -38.04
CA THR A 838 10.88 -34.19 -37.33
C THR A 838 10.69 -34.44 -35.83
N PHE A 839 11.04 -33.47 -34.99
CA PHE A 839 10.91 -33.53 -33.54
C PHE A 839 9.45 -33.28 -33.08
N HIS A 840 8.97 -34.05 -32.10
CA HIS A 840 7.62 -33.94 -31.55
C HIS A 840 7.61 -34.04 -30.01
N CYS A 841 6.72 -33.29 -29.36
CA CYS A 841 6.60 -33.21 -27.89
C CYS A 841 5.97 -34.43 -27.20
N SER A 842 5.55 -35.45 -27.96
CA SER A 842 4.78 -36.60 -27.45
C SER A 842 5.57 -37.57 -26.55
N ASN A 843 6.87 -37.34 -26.35
CA ASN A 843 7.72 -38.17 -25.49
C ASN A 843 7.81 -37.53 -24.09
N SER A 844 7.31 -38.22 -23.06
CA SER A 844 7.09 -37.67 -21.71
C SER A 844 8.34 -37.16 -20.98
N SER A 845 9.54 -37.57 -21.40
CA SER A 845 10.81 -37.08 -20.85
C SER A 845 11.26 -35.70 -21.37
N VAL A 846 10.67 -35.20 -22.46
CA VAL A 846 11.12 -33.96 -23.14
C VAL A 846 11.12 -32.74 -22.22
N CYS A 847 10.11 -32.58 -21.34
CA CYS A 847 10.09 -31.43 -20.43
C CYS A 847 11.09 -31.56 -19.25
N ALA A 848 11.67 -32.74 -19.00
CA ALA A 848 12.52 -33.02 -17.85
C ALA A 848 14.01 -32.78 -18.11
N THR A 849 14.55 -33.25 -19.24
CA THR A 849 15.99 -33.19 -19.56
C THR A 849 16.32 -32.16 -20.64
N PRO A 850 17.20 -31.16 -20.40
CA PRO A 850 17.73 -30.35 -21.49
C PRO A 850 18.58 -31.21 -22.44
N PRO A 851 18.51 -31.00 -23.77
CA PRO A 851 19.42 -31.65 -24.71
C PRO A 851 20.84 -31.10 -24.59
N VAL A 852 21.82 -31.87 -25.08
CA VAL A 852 23.21 -31.42 -25.21
C VAL A 852 23.29 -30.27 -26.23
N ALA A 853 24.08 -29.23 -25.92
CA ALA A 853 24.38 -28.16 -26.86
C ALA A 853 25.26 -28.71 -28.01
N LEU A 854 24.86 -28.42 -29.24
CA LEU A 854 25.68 -28.59 -30.44
C LEU A 854 26.45 -27.30 -30.71
N THR A 855 27.64 -27.42 -31.31
CA THR A 855 28.53 -26.30 -31.63
C THR A 855 28.11 -25.59 -32.93
N ASP A 856 28.09 -24.26 -32.93
CA ASP A 856 27.70 -23.43 -34.08
C ASP A 856 28.91 -23.00 -34.92
N SER A 857 29.50 -23.96 -35.63
CA SER A 857 30.72 -23.73 -36.41
C SER A 857 30.56 -22.76 -37.58
N VAL A 858 29.34 -22.50 -38.07
CA VAL A 858 29.11 -21.62 -39.22
C VAL A 858 29.04 -20.16 -38.78
N LEU A 859 28.35 -19.86 -37.68
CA LEU A 859 28.34 -18.51 -37.13
C LEU A 859 29.73 -18.09 -36.65
N ASN A 860 30.42 -18.97 -35.93
CA ASN A 860 31.76 -18.69 -35.44
C ASN A 860 32.73 -18.38 -36.59
N LEU A 861 32.66 -19.12 -37.72
CA LEU A 861 33.42 -18.79 -38.94
C LEU A 861 32.98 -17.47 -39.59
N MET A 862 31.68 -17.13 -39.59
CA MET A 862 31.23 -15.85 -40.15
C MET A 862 31.78 -14.65 -39.38
N ILE A 863 31.88 -14.76 -38.04
CA ILE A 863 32.49 -13.75 -37.17
C ILE A 863 34.01 -13.71 -37.39
N ALA A 864 34.69 -14.86 -37.36
CA ALA A 864 36.15 -14.96 -37.52
C ALA A 864 36.68 -14.38 -38.84
N ASN A 865 35.87 -14.40 -39.91
CA ASN A 865 36.21 -13.83 -41.21
C ASN A 865 35.67 -12.39 -41.42
N GLY A 866 35.06 -11.76 -40.41
CA GLY A 866 34.48 -10.41 -40.51
C GLY A 866 33.28 -10.30 -41.46
N THR A 867 32.58 -11.40 -41.74
CA THR A 867 31.50 -11.48 -42.76
C THR A 867 30.08 -11.38 -42.20
N LEU A 868 29.93 -11.07 -40.91
CA LEU A 868 28.63 -10.88 -40.26
C LEU A 868 28.09 -9.46 -40.50
N GLU A 869 27.84 -9.10 -41.76
CA GLU A 869 27.38 -7.76 -42.13
C GLU A 869 25.97 -7.44 -41.60
N SER A 870 25.84 -6.29 -40.93
CA SER A 870 24.55 -5.62 -40.69
C SER A 870 24.63 -4.18 -41.21
N GLU A 871 23.61 -3.73 -41.94
CA GLU A 871 23.74 -2.55 -42.82
C GLU A 871 23.90 -1.19 -42.12
N GLU A 872 23.60 -1.09 -40.81
CA GLU A 872 23.39 0.19 -40.12
C GLU A 872 24.31 0.44 -38.90
N TYR A 873 24.86 -0.62 -38.27
CA TYR A 873 25.74 -0.56 -37.08
C TYR A 873 26.81 -1.64 -37.17
N ALA A 874 27.71 -1.51 -38.15
CA ALA A 874 28.69 -2.55 -38.45
C ALA A 874 29.63 -2.81 -37.26
N GLU A 875 30.36 -1.78 -36.80
CA GLU A 875 31.41 -1.96 -35.79
C GLU A 875 30.85 -2.31 -34.40
N GLU A 876 29.77 -1.69 -33.91
CA GLU A 876 29.22 -2.05 -32.60
C GLU A 876 28.62 -3.47 -32.59
N SER A 877 27.99 -3.89 -33.70
CA SER A 877 27.49 -5.26 -33.84
C SER A 877 28.62 -6.29 -34.01
N LYS A 878 29.74 -5.86 -34.61
CA LYS A 878 30.96 -6.66 -34.79
C LYS A 878 31.65 -6.88 -33.45
N ALA A 879 31.97 -5.81 -32.69
CA ALA A 879 32.58 -5.90 -31.37
C ALA A 879 31.78 -6.82 -30.41
N ILE A 880 30.45 -6.70 -30.40
CA ILE A 880 29.54 -7.58 -29.65
C ILE A 880 29.65 -9.07 -30.07
N ALA A 881 29.92 -9.34 -31.34
CA ALA A 881 30.13 -10.70 -31.85
C ALA A 881 31.57 -11.21 -31.62
N GLU A 882 32.55 -10.30 -31.61
CA GLU A 882 33.96 -10.58 -31.31
C GLU A 882 34.14 -10.92 -29.82
N GLU A 883 33.48 -10.19 -28.89
CA GLU A 883 33.33 -10.56 -27.46
C GLU A 883 32.77 -11.99 -27.26
N TYR A 884 31.89 -12.45 -28.16
CA TYR A 884 31.32 -13.79 -28.12
C TYR A 884 32.31 -14.84 -28.67
N LEU A 885 32.93 -14.59 -29.81
CA LEU A 885 33.84 -15.54 -30.45
C LEU A 885 35.14 -15.70 -29.65
N PHE A 886 35.74 -14.60 -29.20
CA PHE A 886 36.98 -14.61 -28.41
C PHE A 886 36.81 -15.46 -27.15
N ARG A 887 35.71 -15.26 -26.43
CA ARG A 887 35.32 -16.09 -25.28
C ARG A 887 35.22 -17.58 -25.65
N GLN A 888 34.54 -17.93 -26.75
CA GLN A 888 34.38 -19.33 -27.16
C GLN A 888 35.72 -20.00 -27.51
N ILE A 889 36.66 -19.27 -28.12
CA ILE A 889 38.00 -19.78 -28.45
C ILE A 889 38.89 -19.89 -27.19
N MET A 890 38.73 -18.99 -26.22
CA MET A 890 39.44 -19.08 -24.93
C MET A 890 38.85 -20.18 -24.02
N GLU A 891 37.55 -20.45 -24.10
CA GLU A 891 36.86 -21.57 -23.43
C GLU A 891 37.21 -22.93 -24.05
N ASP A 892 37.40 -23.01 -25.37
CA ASP A 892 37.85 -24.21 -26.10
C ASP A 892 38.96 -23.88 -27.10
N SER A 893 40.21 -23.95 -26.63
CA SER A 893 41.41 -23.68 -27.44
C SER A 893 41.63 -24.68 -28.58
N THR A 894 40.90 -25.80 -28.63
CA THR A 894 40.95 -26.71 -29.79
C THR A 894 40.32 -26.09 -31.05
N LEU A 895 39.51 -25.05 -30.90
CA LEU A 895 38.98 -24.27 -32.03
C LEU A 895 40.09 -23.59 -32.84
N ILE A 896 41.20 -23.18 -32.21
CA ILE A 896 42.38 -22.60 -32.91
C ILE A 896 43.01 -23.62 -33.86
N GLU A 897 43.04 -24.90 -33.47
CA GLU A 897 43.54 -25.99 -34.33
C GLU A 897 42.51 -26.47 -35.36
N ALA A 898 41.23 -26.08 -35.23
CA ALA A 898 40.13 -26.54 -36.07
C ALA A 898 39.96 -25.76 -37.38
N ASP A 899 40.23 -24.45 -37.39
CA ASP A 899 40.28 -23.64 -38.62
C ASP A 899 41.29 -22.47 -38.50
N SER A 900 42.05 -22.26 -39.57
CA SER A 900 42.94 -21.11 -39.75
C SER A 900 42.28 -19.74 -39.54
N ALA A 901 40.97 -19.60 -39.79
CA ALA A 901 40.25 -18.36 -39.53
C ALA A 901 40.22 -18.01 -38.03
N TYR A 902 40.12 -19.01 -37.14
CA TYR A 902 40.16 -18.78 -35.69
C TYR A 902 41.57 -18.41 -35.21
N ALA A 903 42.61 -19.00 -35.80
CA ALA A 903 44.00 -18.61 -35.50
C ALA A 903 44.30 -17.16 -35.91
N ALA A 904 43.87 -16.75 -37.11
CA ALA A 904 44.01 -15.37 -37.58
C ALA A 904 43.19 -14.39 -36.72
N PHE A 905 41.94 -14.74 -36.40
CA PHE A 905 41.08 -13.93 -35.51
C PHE A 905 41.75 -13.67 -34.15
N MET A 906 42.34 -14.69 -33.52
CA MET A 906 43.05 -14.51 -32.24
C MET A 906 44.33 -13.66 -32.39
N GLU A 907 45.08 -13.80 -33.49
CA GLU A 907 46.27 -12.96 -33.76
C GLU A 907 45.89 -11.48 -33.99
N GLU A 908 44.72 -11.20 -34.59
CA GLU A 908 44.20 -9.84 -34.79
C GLU A 908 43.57 -9.20 -33.53
N ASN A 909 43.15 -10.00 -32.55
CA ASN A 909 42.43 -9.53 -31.35
C ASN A 909 43.22 -9.63 -30.02
N MET A 910 44.44 -10.16 -30.05
CA MET A 910 45.34 -10.21 -28.89
C MET A 910 45.92 -8.82 -28.56
N GLY A 911 45.83 -8.42 -27.29
CA GLY A 911 46.24 -7.09 -26.82
C GLY A 911 45.31 -5.94 -27.20
N GLU A 912 44.13 -6.24 -27.73
CA GLU A 912 43.07 -5.28 -28.06
C GLU A 912 41.96 -5.28 -26.98
N PRO A 913 41.05 -4.29 -26.94
CA PRO A 913 40.00 -4.15 -25.92
C PRO A 913 39.22 -5.43 -25.56
N VAL A 914 38.94 -6.30 -26.54
CA VAL A 914 38.24 -7.58 -26.34
C VAL A 914 39.00 -8.58 -25.45
N GLU A 915 40.35 -8.63 -25.52
CA GLU A 915 41.14 -9.48 -24.62
C GLU A 915 41.09 -8.92 -23.19
N TYR A 916 41.27 -7.61 -23.04
CA TYR A 916 41.27 -6.97 -21.72
C TYR A 916 39.91 -7.09 -21.02
N LEU A 917 38.80 -6.94 -21.77
CA LEU A 917 37.46 -7.18 -21.27
C LEU A 917 37.22 -8.65 -20.93
N TYR A 918 37.70 -9.59 -21.74
CA TYR A 918 37.64 -11.02 -21.42
C TYR A 918 38.41 -11.34 -20.13
N ASN A 919 39.64 -10.86 -19.98
CA ASN A 919 40.46 -11.09 -18.79
C ASN A 919 39.83 -10.46 -17.53
N ALA A 920 39.25 -9.26 -17.64
CA ALA A 920 38.48 -8.63 -16.56
C ALA A 920 37.23 -9.44 -16.21
N GLU A 921 36.52 -9.97 -17.21
CA GLU A 921 35.34 -10.83 -17.04
C GLU A 921 35.70 -12.17 -16.38
N GLU A 922 36.86 -12.78 -16.68
CA GLU A 922 37.36 -13.99 -16.03
C GLU A 922 37.70 -13.75 -14.55
N TYR A 923 38.33 -12.62 -14.22
CA TYR A 923 38.58 -12.26 -12.82
C TYR A 923 37.27 -11.97 -12.05
N LEU A 924 36.29 -11.31 -12.68
CA LEU A 924 34.95 -11.16 -12.11
C LEU A 924 34.28 -12.53 -11.92
N ARG A 925 34.35 -13.44 -12.90
CA ARG A 925 33.84 -14.82 -12.78
C ARG A 925 34.47 -15.53 -11.59
N ALA A 926 35.79 -15.43 -11.42
CA ALA A 926 36.51 -15.99 -10.27
C ALA A 926 36.10 -15.36 -8.91
N ALA A 927 35.58 -14.13 -8.88
CA ALA A 927 34.99 -13.54 -7.67
C ALA A 927 33.56 -14.05 -7.37
N TYR A 928 32.85 -14.60 -8.37
CA TYR A 928 31.55 -15.27 -8.20
C TYR A 928 31.66 -16.80 -8.01
N GLU A 929 32.78 -17.43 -8.35
CA GLU A 929 33.03 -18.86 -8.16
C GLU A 929 33.41 -19.25 -6.72
N TYR A 930 33.42 -20.56 -6.43
CA TYR A 930 33.57 -21.10 -5.07
C TYR A 930 34.35 -22.41 -4.99
N ASP A 931 35.16 -22.56 -3.95
CA ASP A 931 35.70 -23.86 -3.53
C ASP A 931 34.56 -24.78 -3.04
N SER A 932 34.48 -25.97 -3.63
CA SER A 932 33.42 -26.96 -3.36
C SER A 932 33.42 -27.50 -1.92
N VAL A 933 34.55 -27.49 -1.22
CA VAL A 933 34.66 -27.90 0.19
C VAL A 933 34.06 -26.84 1.10
N PHE A 934 34.31 -25.55 0.83
CA PHE A 934 33.70 -24.45 1.60
C PHE A 934 32.16 -24.42 1.41
N VAL A 935 31.68 -24.60 0.17
CA VAL A 935 30.23 -24.75 -0.11
C VAL A 935 29.63 -25.92 0.67
N SER A 936 30.26 -27.10 0.60
CA SER A 936 29.77 -28.32 1.29
C SER A 936 29.78 -28.18 2.82
N LEU A 937 30.75 -27.45 3.38
CA LEU A 937 30.84 -27.19 4.81
C LEU A 937 29.76 -26.20 5.28
N ILE A 938 29.47 -25.16 4.50
CA ILE A 938 28.41 -24.20 4.82
C ILE A 938 27.02 -24.83 4.71
N ASP A 939 26.77 -25.65 3.68
CA ASP A 939 25.57 -26.50 3.59
C ASP A 939 25.37 -27.37 4.83
N SER A 940 26.44 -28.03 5.29
CA SER A 940 26.44 -28.86 6.50
C SER A 940 26.17 -28.05 7.76
N CYS A 941 26.69 -26.83 7.87
CA CYS A 941 26.40 -25.93 8.99
C CYS A 941 24.92 -25.48 8.99
N TYR A 942 24.35 -25.12 7.84
CA TYR A 942 22.93 -24.73 7.76
C TYR A 942 21.98 -25.88 8.12
N SER A 943 22.22 -27.08 7.62
CA SER A 943 21.40 -28.26 7.96
C SER A 943 21.45 -28.58 9.46
N GLN A 944 22.60 -28.39 10.11
CA GLN A 944 22.70 -28.50 11.57
C GLN A 944 21.94 -27.39 12.30
N ILE A 945 22.01 -26.14 11.83
CA ILE A 945 21.24 -25.01 12.42
C ILE A 945 19.73 -25.28 12.32
N GLU A 946 19.25 -25.84 11.22
CA GLU A 946 17.84 -26.24 11.02
C GLU A 946 17.39 -27.29 12.06
N ILE A 947 18.13 -28.39 12.19
CA ILE A 947 17.83 -29.47 13.16
C ILE A 947 17.85 -28.95 14.61
N LEU A 948 18.82 -28.09 14.95
CA LEU A 948 18.93 -27.49 16.28
C LEU A 948 17.80 -26.47 16.54
N THR A 949 17.34 -25.75 15.51
CA THR A 949 16.20 -24.82 15.56
C THR A 949 14.90 -25.57 15.84
N ASP A 950 14.63 -26.67 15.14
CA ASP A 950 13.43 -27.47 15.39
C ASP A 950 13.45 -28.14 16.77
N SER A 951 14.64 -28.53 17.24
CA SER A 951 14.82 -28.98 18.63
C SER A 951 14.47 -27.90 19.66
N ILE A 952 14.77 -26.62 19.39
CA ILE A 952 14.36 -25.49 20.24
C ILE A 952 12.84 -25.32 20.23
N LYS A 953 12.18 -25.35 19.06
CA LYS A 953 10.71 -25.23 18.95
C LYS A 953 9.99 -26.27 19.82
N VAL A 954 10.46 -27.52 19.81
CA VAL A 954 9.89 -28.62 20.62
C VAL A 954 10.12 -28.40 22.13
N LEU A 955 11.29 -27.86 22.54
CA LEU A 955 11.53 -27.50 23.94
C LEU A 955 10.64 -26.35 24.41
N GLU A 956 10.37 -25.35 23.56
CA GLU A 956 9.47 -24.23 23.87
C GLU A 956 7.99 -24.65 23.97
N GLU A 957 7.59 -25.71 23.27
CA GLU A 957 6.23 -26.26 23.33
C GLU A 957 6.00 -27.17 24.55
N ILE A 958 6.96 -28.05 24.88
CA ILE A 958 6.81 -29.04 25.96
C ILE A 958 7.24 -28.48 27.33
N GLN A 959 8.25 -27.61 27.38
CA GLN A 959 8.80 -26.98 28.58
C GLN A 959 9.11 -27.94 29.76
N PRO A 960 9.85 -29.05 29.55
CA PRO A 960 10.26 -29.97 30.62
C PRO A 960 11.17 -29.31 31.66
N GLU A 961 11.36 -29.93 32.83
CA GLU A 961 12.27 -29.40 33.87
C GLU A 961 13.70 -29.20 33.31
N GLY A 962 14.22 -27.96 33.40
CA GLY A 962 15.53 -27.57 32.86
C GLY A 962 15.57 -27.26 31.35
N TRP A 963 14.41 -27.09 30.68
CA TRP A 963 14.34 -26.80 29.24
C TRP A 963 15.06 -25.51 28.82
N ASP A 964 15.13 -24.53 29.72
CA ASP A 964 15.80 -23.24 29.53
C ASP A 964 17.32 -23.40 29.40
N ALA A 965 17.93 -24.17 30.31
CA ALA A 965 19.34 -24.53 30.22
C ALA A 965 19.64 -25.39 28.98
N MET A 966 18.72 -26.27 28.58
CA MET A 966 18.83 -27.03 27.32
C MET A 966 18.78 -26.11 26.10
N LYS A 967 17.87 -25.14 26.06
CA LYS A 967 17.75 -24.14 24.99
C LYS A 967 19.03 -23.30 24.88
N ASP A 968 19.57 -22.79 25.99
CA ASP A 968 20.81 -22.00 26.00
C ASP A 968 22.00 -22.79 25.43
N GLN A 969 22.09 -24.10 25.72
CA GLN A 969 23.12 -24.97 25.15
C GLN A 969 22.95 -25.19 23.63
N LEU A 970 21.72 -25.29 23.12
CA LEU A 970 21.46 -25.38 21.68
C LEU A 970 21.78 -24.05 20.97
N LEU A 971 21.40 -22.92 21.56
CA LEU A 971 21.72 -21.58 21.04
C LEU A 971 23.23 -21.32 21.00
N TYR A 972 24.01 -21.85 21.96
CA TYR A 972 25.46 -21.81 21.94
C TYR A 972 26.04 -22.61 20.75
N THR A 973 25.57 -23.84 20.53
CA THR A 973 26.00 -24.67 19.39
C THR A 973 25.65 -24.01 18.05
N ILE A 974 24.45 -23.45 17.92
CA ILE A 974 24.05 -22.65 16.75
C ILE A 974 25.00 -21.45 16.57
N SER A 975 25.36 -20.73 17.64
CA SER A 975 26.27 -19.60 17.56
C SER A 975 27.68 -20.00 17.07
N PHE A 976 28.18 -21.17 17.46
CA PHE A 976 29.44 -21.74 16.95
C PHE A 976 29.37 -22.09 15.45
N LEU A 977 28.24 -22.63 14.98
CA LEU A 977 28.01 -22.89 13.55
C LEU A 977 27.97 -21.58 12.73
N ASN A 978 27.33 -20.52 13.25
CA ASN A 978 27.34 -19.20 12.63
C ASN A 978 28.76 -18.59 12.59
N GLN A 979 29.56 -18.73 13.65
CA GLN A 979 30.97 -18.31 13.62
C GLN A 979 31.79 -19.10 12.59
N THR A 980 31.49 -20.39 12.39
CA THR A 980 32.14 -21.23 11.38
C THR A 980 31.82 -20.74 9.96
N ILE A 981 30.55 -20.46 9.68
CA ILE A 981 30.09 -19.85 8.42
C ILE A 981 30.77 -18.48 8.20
N ASN A 982 30.81 -17.62 9.22
CA ASN A 982 31.44 -16.31 9.13
C ASN A 982 32.96 -16.36 8.90
N ASN A 983 33.67 -17.32 9.50
CA ASN A 983 35.10 -17.49 9.24
C ASN A 983 35.37 -17.85 7.77
N LEU A 984 34.47 -18.62 7.16
CA LEU A 984 34.53 -18.96 5.73
C LEU A 984 34.16 -17.77 4.84
N TYR A 985 33.24 -16.88 5.27
CA TYR A 985 33.03 -15.58 4.61
C TYR A 985 34.29 -14.71 4.66
N ILE A 986 34.96 -14.57 5.81
CA ILE A 986 36.18 -13.75 5.91
C ILE A 986 37.29 -14.26 4.97
N ILE A 987 37.44 -15.57 4.81
CA ILE A 987 38.37 -16.18 3.83
C ILE A 987 37.93 -15.83 2.40
N ARG A 988 36.64 -15.96 2.11
CA ARG A 988 36.05 -15.66 0.79
C ARG A 988 36.21 -14.20 0.39
N GLU A 989 35.89 -13.23 1.24
CA GLU A 989 35.99 -11.80 0.90
C GLU A 989 37.45 -11.41 0.56
N ALA A 990 38.44 -12.05 1.20
CA ALA A 990 39.85 -11.86 0.84
C ALA A 990 40.21 -12.41 -0.55
N THR A 991 39.60 -13.52 -0.98
CA THR A 991 39.73 -14.04 -2.35
C THR A 991 39.01 -13.15 -3.36
N ILE A 992 37.80 -12.67 -3.02
CA ILE A 992 37.03 -11.74 -3.86
C ILE A 992 37.83 -10.47 -4.12
N ASN A 993 38.31 -9.78 -3.08
CA ASN A 993 39.03 -8.52 -3.26
C ASN A 993 40.33 -8.71 -4.07
N ASN A 994 41.01 -9.86 -3.95
CA ASN A 994 42.16 -10.15 -4.80
C ASN A 994 41.78 -10.27 -6.29
N ASN A 995 40.67 -10.96 -6.59
CA ASN A 995 40.16 -11.07 -7.96
C ASN A 995 39.63 -9.72 -8.48
N LEU A 996 38.98 -8.91 -7.65
CA LEU A 996 38.47 -7.58 -8.03
C LEU A 996 39.61 -6.61 -8.40
N SER A 997 40.70 -6.52 -7.62
CA SER A 997 41.84 -5.68 -7.99
C SER A 997 42.59 -6.18 -9.24
N ASN A 998 42.52 -7.48 -9.55
CA ASN A 998 43.03 -8.00 -10.83
C ASN A 998 42.09 -7.67 -12.00
N ALA A 999 40.77 -7.69 -11.79
CA ALA A 999 39.78 -7.27 -12.77
C ALA A 999 39.90 -5.78 -13.10
N GLU A 1000 40.06 -4.94 -12.07
CA GLU A 1000 40.34 -3.49 -12.19
C GLU A 1000 41.56 -3.24 -13.10
N LEU A 1001 42.69 -3.89 -12.80
CA LEU A 1001 43.92 -3.76 -13.58
C LEU A 1001 43.77 -4.18 -15.06
N GLN A 1002 42.92 -5.15 -15.38
CA GLN A 1002 42.62 -5.50 -16.77
C GLN A 1002 41.68 -4.49 -17.43
N ASN A 1003 40.66 -4.03 -16.70
CA ASN A 1003 39.67 -3.07 -17.16
C ASN A 1003 40.29 -1.71 -17.49
N ASP A 1004 41.33 -1.30 -16.75
CA ASP A 1004 42.13 -0.09 -16.99
C ASP A 1004 42.90 -0.08 -18.32
N TYR A 1005 43.14 -1.25 -18.94
CA TYR A 1005 43.81 -1.33 -20.26
C TYR A 1005 42.86 -1.12 -21.44
N VAL A 1006 41.54 -1.03 -21.22
CA VAL A 1006 40.52 -0.85 -22.27
C VAL A 1006 40.56 0.58 -22.81
N VAL A 1007 41.35 0.80 -23.87
CA VAL A 1007 41.54 2.11 -24.52
C VAL A 1007 41.22 2.06 -26.01
N SER A 1008 40.64 3.15 -26.55
CA SER A 1008 40.26 3.29 -27.97
C SER A 1008 39.22 2.26 -28.47
N ALA A 1009 38.39 1.75 -27.57
CA ALA A 1009 37.37 0.74 -27.81
C ALA A 1009 36.05 1.30 -28.38
N GLU A 1010 35.16 0.42 -28.86
CA GLU A 1010 33.82 0.77 -29.37
C GLU A 1010 32.77 0.97 -28.27
N ILE A 1011 31.58 1.48 -28.62
CA ILE A 1011 30.51 1.79 -27.65
C ILE A 1011 30.12 0.61 -26.72
N PRO A 1012 29.95 -0.64 -27.20
CA PRO A 1012 29.67 -1.78 -26.32
C PRO A 1012 30.76 -2.00 -25.27
N GLU A 1013 32.02 -1.91 -25.70
CA GLU A 1013 33.20 -2.18 -24.91
C GLU A 1013 33.42 -1.09 -23.85
N ILE A 1014 33.27 0.18 -24.23
CA ILE A 1014 33.30 1.33 -23.30
C ILE A 1014 32.20 1.20 -22.23
N ASN A 1015 30.98 0.83 -22.63
CA ASN A 1015 29.90 0.61 -21.66
C ASN A 1015 30.22 -0.56 -20.72
N THR A 1016 30.80 -1.66 -21.23
CA THR A 1016 31.20 -2.81 -20.42
C THR A 1016 32.30 -2.43 -19.43
N ALA A 1017 33.35 -1.72 -19.86
CA ALA A 1017 34.42 -1.24 -18.99
C ALA A 1017 33.90 -0.34 -17.86
N TYR A 1018 33.06 0.64 -18.16
CA TYR A 1018 32.44 1.49 -17.13
C TYR A 1018 31.54 0.69 -16.18
N MET A 1019 30.71 -0.22 -16.70
CA MET A 1019 29.82 -1.00 -15.83
C MET A 1019 30.55 -2.08 -15.02
N ASN A 1020 31.75 -2.50 -15.42
CA ASN A 1020 32.67 -3.31 -14.62
C ASN A 1020 33.29 -2.50 -13.48
N GLU A 1021 33.74 -1.26 -13.73
CA GLU A 1021 34.25 -0.34 -12.70
C GLU A 1021 33.19 -0.11 -11.60
N ILE A 1022 31.93 0.14 -12.00
CA ILE A 1022 30.78 0.26 -11.09
C ILE A 1022 30.56 -1.01 -10.26
N GLU A 1023 30.70 -2.18 -10.88
CA GLU A 1023 30.50 -3.47 -10.22
C GLU A 1023 31.61 -3.78 -9.21
N ILE A 1024 32.87 -3.54 -9.57
CA ILE A 1024 34.04 -3.68 -8.71
C ILE A 1024 33.87 -2.83 -7.46
N ASN A 1025 33.63 -1.51 -7.62
CA ASN A 1025 33.39 -0.58 -6.53
C ASN A 1025 32.19 -1.00 -5.65
N PHE A 1026 31.11 -1.50 -6.27
CA PHE A 1026 29.94 -1.98 -5.53
C PHE A 1026 30.26 -3.23 -4.69
N LEU A 1027 31.02 -4.19 -5.23
CA LEU A 1027 31.40 -5.40 -4.51
C LEU A 1027 32.42 -5.12 -3.39
N GLU A 1028 33.47 -4.34 -3.65
CA GLU A 1028 34.48 -3.98 -2.64
C GLU A 1028 33.87 -3.19 -1.46
N SER A 1029 32.84 -2.38 -1.72
CA SER A 1029 32.08 -1.69 -0.67
C SER A 1029 31.15 -2.60 0.16
N GLY A 1030 31.15 -3.91 -0.08
CA GLY A 1030 30.25 -4.88 0.56
C GLY A 1030 28.79 -4.78 0.09
N GLY A 1031 28.57 -4.25 -1.12
CA GLY A 1031 27.26 -4.00 -1.71
C GLY A 1031 26.60 -2.70 -1.23
N ASN A 1032 27.37 -1.61 -1.02
CA ASN A 1032 26.80 -0.33 -0.61
C ASN A 1032 26.01 0.31 -1.77
N ILE A 1033 24.71 0.47 -1.58
CA ILE A 1033 23.79 1.08 -2.56
C ILE A 1033 24.18 2.53 -2.91
N GLU A 1034 24.89 3.23 -2.02
CA GLU A 1034 25.38 4.59 -2.22
C GLU A 1034 26.35 4.70 -3.41
N VAL A 1035 27.13 3.65 -3.70
CA VAL A 1035 28.02 3.59 -4.88
C VAL A 1035 27.21 3.72 -6.17
N LEU A 1036 26.04 3.07 -6.23
CA LEU A 1036 25.14 3.13 -7.37
C LEU A 1036 24.37 4.46 -7.42
N GLN A 1037 24.02 5.04 -6.26
CA GLN A 1037 23.37 6.35 -6.18
C GLN A 1037 24.29 7.48 -6.67
N ASN A 1038 25.56 7.48 -6.26
CA ASN A 1038 26.55 8.47 -6.69
C ASN A 1038 26.81 8.39 -8.21
N ASN A 1039 26.70 7.20 -8.80
CA ASN A 1039 26.89 6.96 -10.24
C ASN A 1039 25.58 6.91 -11.06
N TYR A 1040 24.44 7.26 -10.46
CA TYR A 1040 23.10 7.12 -11.06
C TYR A 1040 23.03 7.65 -12.50
N ALA A 1041 23.65 8.80 -12.79
CA ALA A 1041 23.58 9.42 -14.11
C ALA A 1041 24.29 8.59 -15.21
N GLY A 1042 25.44 7.98 -14.91
CA GLY A 1042 26.16 7.13 -15.86
C GLY A 1042 25.45 5.79 -16.07
N ILE A 1043 25.05 5.14 -14.97
CA ILE A 1043 24.28 3.89 -15.00
C ILE A 1043 22.96 4.09 -15.76
N TYR A 1044 22.21 5.15 -15.46
CA TYR A 1044 20.95 5.46 -16.16
C TYR A 1044 21.15 5.77 -17.65
N SER A 1045 22.25 6.45 -18.01
CA SER A 1045 22.62 6.70 -19.41
C SER A 1045 22.76 5.38 -20.17
N ILE A 1046 23.57 4.44 -19.66
CA ILE A 1046 23.81 3.13 -20.28
C ILE A 1046 22.54 2.27 -20.29
N ALA A 1047 21.79 2.22 -19.18
CA ALA A 1047 20.53 1.48 -19.10
C ALA A 1047 19.48 1.97 -20.14
N SER A 1048 19.54 3.26 -20.51
CA SER A 1048 18.66 3.90 -21.48
C SER A 1048 19.12 3.79 -22.94
N GLN A 1049 20.30 3.21 -23.21
CA GLN A 1049 20.74 2.90 -24.57
C GLN A 1049 19.95 1.72 -25.19
N CYS A 1050 20.07 1.56 -26.51
CA CYS A 1050 19.58 0.36 -27.17
C CYS A 1050 20.52 -0.83 -26.88
N PRO A 1051 20.01 -2.00 -26.41
CA PRO A 1051 20.84 -3.16 -26.10
C PRO A 1051 21.51 -3.83 -27.33
N TYR A 1052 21.20 -3.38 -28.55
CA TYR A 1052 21.87 -3.84 -29.78
C TYR A 1052 23.09 -2.99 -30.18
N SER A 1053 23.22 -1.75 -29.67
CA SER A 1053 24.42 -0.91 -29.86
C SER A 1053 25.24 -0.75 -28.57
N GLY A 1054 24.61 -0.85 -27.40
CA GLY A 1054 25.28 -0.66 -26.10
C GLY A 1054 25.82 -1.93 -25.45
N GLY A 1055 25.69 -3.10 -26.10
CA GLY A 1055 26.17 -4.38 -25.60
C GLY A 1055 25.46 -4.93 -24.35
N ARG A 1056 26.08 -5.96 -23.73
CA ARG A 1056 25.58 -6.60 -22.49
C ARG A 1056 25.47 -5.61 -21.32
N ALA A 1057 26.32 -4.59 -21.31
CA ALA A 1057 26.36 -3.53 -20.31
C ALA A 1057 25.02 -2.78 -20.11
N VAL A 1058 24.19 -2.67 -21.15
CA VAL A 1058 22.83 -2.09 -21.04
C VAL A 1058 21.97 -2.86 -20.03
N GLU A 1059 22.03 -4.19 -20.05
CA GLU A 1059 21.28 -5.02 -19.11
C GLU A 1059 21.92 -5.05 -17.71
N LYS A 1060 23.25 -4.94 -17.62
CA LYS A 1060 24.00 -4.79 -16.35
C LYS A 1060 23.57 -3.51 -15.63
N ALA A 1061 23.52 -2.40 -16.38
CA ALA A 1061 23.03 -1.12 -15.90
C ALA A 1061 21.55 -1.19 -15.48
N ARG A 1062 20.68 -1.84 -16.27
CA ARG A 1062 19.26 -2.08 -15.89
C ARG A 1062 19.13 -2.91 -14.60
N SER A 1063 20.04 -3.84 -14.34
CA SER A 1063 20.06 -4.62 -13.10
C SER A 1063 20.37 -3.77 -11.87
N PHE A 1064 21.42 -2.95 -11.94
CA PHE A 1064 21.73 -2.00 -10.86
C PHE A 1064 20.64 -0.93 -10.69
N MET A 1065 20.05 -0.43 -11.78
CA MET A 1065 18.93 0.52 -11.72
C MET A 1065 17.71 -0.04 -10.99
N ALA A 1066 17.42 -1.34 -11.13
CA ALA A 1066 16.30 -1.98 -10.44
C ALA A 1066 16.49 -2.10 -8.91
N LEU A 1067 17.71 -1.88 -8.38
CA LEU A 1067 17.96 -1.74 -6.94
C LEU A 1067 17.74 -0.30 -6.44
N LEU A 1068 17.70 0.68 -7.34
CA LEU A 1068 17.51 2.11 -7.03
C LEU A 1068 16.07 2.58 -7.30
N ASN A 1069 15.47 2.11 -8.39
CA ASN A 1069 14.14 2.48 -8.85
C ASN A 1069 13.54 1.37 -9.73
N ASP A 1070 12.65 0.56 -9.16
CA ASP A 1070 11.95 -0.53 -9.84
C ASP A 1070 10.83 -0.06 -10.79
N THR A 1071 10.48 1.22 -10.76
CA THR A 1071 9.42 1.81 -11.62
C THR A 1071 9.87 2.15 -13.03
N ILE A 1072 11.13 1.90 -13.43
CA ILE A 1072 11.63 2.28 -14.75
C ILE A 1072 11.34 1.16 -15.77
N SER A 1073 10.41 1.43 -16.70
CA SER A 1073 10.16 0.56 -17.86
C SER A 1073 10.96 1.01 -19.09
N TYR A 1074 11.81 0.14 -19.62
CA TYR A 1074 12.63 0.40 -20.81
C TYR A 1074 11.90 -0.07 -22.09
N ASN A 1075 11.78 0.81 -23.09
CA ASN A 1075 11.09 0.50 -24.35
C ASN A 1075 12.09 0.36 -25.50
N ASP A 1076 12.75 -0.81 -25.58
CA ASP A 1076 13.78 -1.10 -26.59
C ASP A 1076 13.28 -0.89 -28.03
N ASN A 1077 11.98 -1.15 -28.32
CA ASN A 1077 11.41 -0.87 -29.64
C ASN A 1077 11.51 0.61 -30.03
N ALA A 1078 11.26 1.52 -29.08
CA ALA A 1078 11.31 2.95 -29.31
C ALA A 1078 12.75 3.48 -29.29
N VAL A 1079 13.57 3.03 -28.33
CA VAL A 1079 14.97 3.47 -28.19
C VAL A 1079 15.78 3.06 -29.43
N CYS A 1080 15.74 1.79 -29.84
CA CYS A 1080 16.49 1.31 -30.99
C CYS A 1080 15.98 1.90 -32.33
N LEU A 1081 14.68 2.20 -32.46
CA LEU A 1081 14.15 2.95 -33.61
C LEU A 1081 14.67 4.40 -33.66
N GLN A 1082 14.83 5.04 -32.50
CA GLN A 1082 15.40 6.38 -32.40
C GLN A 1082 16.90 6.40 -32.73
N SER A 1083 17.67 5.43 -32.21
CA SER A 1083 19.08 5.20 -32.58
C SER A 1083 19.21 5.10 -34.10
N GLY A 1084 18.43 4.21 -34.72
CA GLY A 1084 18.32 4.06 -36.18
C GLY A 1084 17.84 2.67 -36.58
N ILE A 1085 18.34 1.64 -35.87
CA ILE A 1085 18.26 0.18 -36.08
C ILE A 1085 16.96 -0.37 -36.70
N PHE A 1086 15.79 0.24 -36.52
CA PHE A 1086 14.52 -0.22 -37.10
C PHE A 1086 14.03 0.59 -38.32
N ARG A 1087 14.92 1.35 -38.96
CA ARG A 1087 14.66 1.97 -40.26
C ARG A 1087 14.67 0.89 -41.35
N TYR A 1088 13.83 1.07 -42.37
CA TYR A 1088 13.71 0.08 -43.43
C TYR A 1088 14.91 0.15 -44.36
N ALA A 1089 15.46 -1.03 -44.72
CA ALA A 1089 16.41 -1.20 -45.82
C ALA A 1089 15.75 -0.92 -47.18
N ASN A 1090 15.49 0.37 -47.44
CA ASN A 1090 15.04 0.93 -48.71
C ASN A 1090 15.07 2.46 -48.67
N ASP A 1091 16.27 3.05 -48.73
CA ASP A 1091 16.46 4.19 -49.62
C ASP A 1091 17.93 4.36 -50.07
N SER A 1092 18.11 4.85 -51.30
CA SER A 1092 19.40 5.22 -51.93
C SER A 1092 20.62 4.32 -51.73
N ILE A 1093 20.86 3.43 -52.71
CA ILE A 1093 22.17 2.99 -53.24
C ILE A 1093 23.39 3.35 -52.37
N LYS A 1094 23.78 2.47 -51.42
CA LYS A 1094 25.18 2.39 -51.01
C LYS A 1094 25.97 1.82 -52.19
N THR A 1095 26.78 2.66 -52.83
CA THR A 1095 27.89 2.16 -53.65
C THR A 1095 28.84 1.40 -52.74
N VAL A 1096 29.20 0.17 -53.10
CA VAL A 1096 30.23 -0.59 -52.38
C VAL A 1096 31.52 0.22 -52.40
N GLU A 1097 32.02 0.62 -51.23
CA GLU A 1097 33.35 1.22 -51.11
C GLU A 1097 34.42 0.12 -51.20
N GLU A 1098 34.64 -0.40 -52.42
CA GLU A 1098 35.73 -1.35 -52.75
C GLU A 1098 37.15 -0.76 -52.55
N ASN A 1099 37.27 0.40 -51.89
CA ASN A 1099 38.42 1.29 -51.87
C ASN A 1099 38.58 1.97 -50.50
N GLN A 1100 39.29 1.32 -49.57
CA GLN A 1100 39.58 1.81 -48.22
C GLN A 1100 41.10 1.99 -47.96
N ILE A 1101 41.45 2.73 -46.90
CA ILE A 1101 42.83 2.91 -46.44
C ILE A 1101 42.95 2.67 -44.93
N ILE A 1102 43.85 1.75 -44.57
CA ILE A 1102 44.20 1.38 -43.19
C ILE A 1102 45.57 1.97 -42.84
N ILE A 1103 45.77 2.27 -41.54
CA ILE A 1103 47.00 2.82 -40.98
C ILE A 1103 47.43 1.96 -39.80
N GLN A 1104 48.63 1.40 -39.85
CA GLN A 1104 49.11 0.44 -38.83
C GLN A 1104 50.63 0.59 -38.56
N PRO A 1105 51.07 0.66 -37.30
CA PRO A 1105 50.27 0.79 -36.08
C PRO A 1105 49.63 2.18 -35.95
N ASN A 1106 48.55 2.31 -35.18
CA ASN A 1106 47.86 3.57 -34.92
C ASN A 1106 47.25 3.54 -33.51
N PRO A 1107 47.88 4.13 -32.47
CA PRO A 1107 48.94 5.13 -32.56
C PRO A 1107 50.29 4.63 -33.11
N ALA A 1108 50.95 5.50 -33.88
CA ALA A 1108 52.26 5.27 -34.45
C ALA A 1108 53.35 6.00 -33.65
N SER A 1109 54.60 5.51 -33.72
CA SER A 1109 55.73 6.11 -32.99
C SER A 1109 56.81 6.72 -33.88
N ASN A 1110 57.54 5.88 -34.62
CA ASN A 1110 58.63 6.30 -35.51
C ASN A 1110 58.41 5.96 -36.98
N GLU A 1111 57.53 5.00 -37.27
CA GLU A 1111 57.07 4.67 -38.61
C GLU A 1111 55.59 4.28 -38.58
N VAL A 1112 54.94 4.34 -39.74
CA VAL A 1112 53.59 3.81 -39.95
C VAL A 1112 53.44 3.24 -41.35
N SER A 1113 52.65 2.18 -41.48
CA SER A 1113 52.29 1.57 -42.75
C SER A 1113 50.92 2.07 -43.19
N ILE A 1114 50.81 2.53 -44.42
CA ILE A 1114 49.55 2.86 -45.10
C ILE A 1114 49.22 1.69 -46.02
N ILE A 1115 48.06 1.08 -45.79
CA ILE A 1115 47.61 -0.13 -46.50
C ILE A 1115 46.37 0.25 -47.31
N LEU A 1116 46.44 0.04 -48.63
CA LEU A 1116 45.36 0.30 -49.57
C LEU A 1116 44.55 -1.00 -49.77
N LYS A 1117 43.29 -1.04 -49.29
CA LYS A 1117 42.35 -2.12 -49.60
C LYS A 1117 41.52 -1.71 -50.82
N GLY A 1118 41.88 -2.22 -52.00
CA GLY A 1118 41.20 -1.93 -53.27
C GLY A 1118 42.11 -2.17 -54.48
N ASN A 1119 41.55 -2.14 -55.70
CA ASN A 1119 42.30 -2.34 -56.95
C ASN A 1119 42.72 -0.98 -57.55
N TYR A 1120 43.84 -0.45 -57.08
CA TYR A 1120 44.32 0.88 -57.47
C TYR A 1120 45.47 0.82 -58.50
N GLU A 1121 45.37 1.61 -59.58
CA GLU A 1121 46.45 1.79 -60.55
C GLU A 1121 46.90 3.26 -60.67
N GLY A 1122 48.21 3.47 -60.70
CA GLY A 1122 48.84 4.79 -60.88
C GLY A 1122 49.77 5.18 -59.73
N LEU A 1123 49.99 6.49 -59.59
CA LEU A 1123 50.73 7.07 -58.47
C LEU A 1123 49.76 7.63 -57.43
N CYS A 1124 50.04 7.31 -56.18
CA CYS A 1124 49.28 7.66 -54.99
C CYS A 1124 50.08 8.68 -54.18
N ASN A 1125 49.62 9.93 -54.16
CA ASN A 1125 50.24 11.00 -53.38
C ASN A 1125 49.62 11.04 -51.99
N VAL A 1126 50.42 10.66 -50.99
CA VAL A 1126 50.05 10.67 -49.57
C VAL A 1126 50.35 12.06 -48.98
N GLN A 1127 49.43 12.59 -48.20
CA GLN A 1127 49.57 13.83 -47.47
C GLN A 1127 49.18 13.60 -46.01
N ILE A 1128 50.09 13.87 -45.07
CA ILE A 1128 49.78 13.94 -43.63
C ILE A 1128 49.53 15.40 -43.29
N GLN A 1129 48.35 15.70 -42.75
CA GLN A 1129 47.91 17.05 -42.39
C GLN A 1129 47.69 17.16 -40.88
N ASN A 1130 47.99 18.31 -40.29
CA ASN A 1130 47.66 18.60 -38.89
C ASN A 1130 46.17 18.96 -38.73
N VAL A 1131 45.71 19.15 -37.49
CA VAL A 1131 44.29 19.47 -37.17
C VAL A 1131 43.77 20.80 -37.74
N ILE A 1132 44.62 21.63 -38.35
CA ILE A 1132 44.21 22.86 -39.07
C ILE A 1132 44.30 22.72 -40.61
N GLY A 1133 44.55 21.51 -41.12
CA GLY A 1133 44.58 21.20 -42.55
C GLY A 1133 45.90 21.55 -43.27
N GLU A 1134 46.92 21.96 -42.53
CA GLU A 1134 48.26 22.21 -43.08
C GLU A 1134 49.00 20.87 -43.25
N THR A 1135 49.54 20.64 -44.45
CA THR A 1135 50.27 19.41 -44.79
C THR A 1135 51.67 19.41 -44.18
N VAL A 1136 51.89 18.55 -43.18
CA VAL A 1136 53.15 18.40 -42.44
C VAL A 1136 54.11 17.39 -43.08
N LEU A 1137 53.61 16.46 -43.89
CA LEU A 1137 54.42 15.54 -44.71
C LEU A 1137 53.69 15.23 -46.02
N THR A 1138 54.44 15.05 -47.10
CA THR A 1138 53.94 14.55 -48.39
C THR A 1138 54.88 13.46 -48.88
N ASP A 1139 54.30 12.38 -49.41
CA ASP A 1139 55.02 11.20 -49.89
C ASP A 1139 54.33 10.64 -51.15
N GLU A 1140 55.01 9.76 -51.88
CA GLU A 1140 54.49 9.19 -53.14
C GLU A 1140 54.77 7.68 -53.20
N MET A 1141 53.70 6.90 -53.41
CA MET A 1141 53.76 5.45 -53.57
C MET A 1141 53.17 5.04 -54.92
N ASN A 1142 53.63 3.91 -55.46
CA ASN A 1142 52.91 3.21 -56.53
C ASN A 1142 51.68 2.52 -55.91
N CYS A 1143 50.48 2.86 -56.40
CA CYS A 1143 49.25 2.35 -55.80
C CYS A 1143 49.11 0.83 -55.85
N LYS A 1144 49.82 0.17 -56.78
CA LYS A 1144 49.80 -1.31 -56.94
C LYS A 1144 50.56 -2.07 -55.87
N ASP A 1145 51.43 -1.42 -55.12
CA ASP A 1145 52.23 -2.09 -54.10
C ASP A 1145 51.42 -2.36 -52.82
N SER A 1146 50.23 -1.74 -52.71
CA SER A 1146 49.19 -1.88 -51.68
C SER A 1146 49.60 -1.62 -50.22
N VAL A 1147 50.88 -1.56 -49.90
CA VAL A 1147 51.44 -1.22 -48.59
C VAL A 1147 52.63 -0.28 -48.77
N HIS A 1148 52.62 0.86 -48.09
CA HIS A 1148 53.72 1.84 -48.11
C HIS A 1148 54.10 2.28 -46.69
N LYS A 1149 55.39 2.38 -46.38
CA LYS A 1149 55.87 2.77 -45.05
C LYS A 1149 56.39 4.20 -45.03
N ILE A 1150 55.86 5.01 -44.11
CA ILE A 1150 56.25 6.40 -43.88
C ILE A 1150 57.00 6.52 -42.56
N ASN A 1151 58.14 7.22 -42.57
CA ASN A 1151 58.85 7.58 -41.34
C ASN A 1151 58.22 8.81 -40.68
N LEU A 1152 57.94 8.70 -39.38
CA LEU A 1152 57.30 9.73 -38.57
C LEU A 1152 58.25 10.39 -37.55
N SER A 1153 59.52 9.98 -37.49
CA SER A 1153 60.49 10.44 -36.49
C SER A 1153 60.72 11.96 -36.46
N ASN A 1154 60.34 12.68 -37.51
CA ASN A 1154 60.39 14.16 -37.60
C ASN A 1154 59.04 14.87 -37.40
N ILE A 1155 57.92 14.15 -37.27
CA ILE A 1155 56.59 14.73 -37.02
C ILE A 1155 56.30 14.74 -35.50
N PRO A 1156 55.90 15.87 -34.89
CA PRO A 1156 55.56 15.94 -33.46
C PRO A 1156 54.49 14.92 -33.02
N GLN A 1157 54.41 14.68 -31.70
CA GLN A 1157 53.28 13.95 -31.12
C GLN A 1157 51.99 14.74 -31.31
N GLY A 1158 50.89 14.05 -31.59
CA GLY A 1158 49.59 14.68 -31.83
C GLY A 1158 48.65 13.87 -32.73
N ILE A 1159 47.53 14.48 -33.10
CA ILE A 1159 46.54 13.92 -34.03
C ILE A 1159 46.73 14.56 -35.41
N TYR A 1160 46.70 13.73 -36.44
CA TYR A 1160 46.89 14.07 -37.83
C TYR A 1160 45.81 13.40 -38.70
N MET A 1161 45.57 13.97 -39.88
CA MET A 1161 44.73 13.37 -40.92
C MET A 1161 45.62 12.96 -42.08
N VAL A 1162 45.55 11.69 -42.47
CA VAL A 1162 46.24 11.16 -43.64
C VAL A 1162 45.26 11.11 -44.80
N LYS A 1163 45.71 11.61 -45.94
CA LYS A 1163 44.93 11.80 -47.14
C LYS A 1163 45.69 11.20 -48.31
N VAL A 1164 45.04 10.37 -49.12
CA VAL A 1164 45.66 9.81 -50.33
C VAL A 1164 44.91 10.28 -51.57
N ASN A 1165 45.66 10.88 -52.48
CA ASN A 1165 45.17 11.37 -53.75
C ASN A 1165 45.67 10.45 -54.86
N ILE A 1166 44.75 9.93 -55.67
CA ILE A 1166 45.03 8.98 -56.74
C ILE A 1166 44.72 9.67 -58.06
N ASN A 1167 45.71 9.75 -58.97
CA ASN A 1167 45.58 10.41 -60.27
C ASN A 1167 44.96 11.83 -60.17
N ASN A 1168 45.48 12.65 -59.25
CA ASN A 1168 45.01 14.01 -58.90
C ASN A 1168 43.57 14.14 -58.38
N SER A 1169 42.89 13.05 -58.06
CA SER A 1169 41.61 13.06 -57.33
C SER A 1169 41.84 12.68 -55.87
N THR A 1170 41.24 13.39 -54.92
CA THR A 1170 41.18 12.93 -53.52
C THR A 1170 40.26 11.72 -53.44
N PHE A 1171 40.76 10.59 -52.92
CA PHE A 1171 39.98 9.34 -52.83
C PHE A 1171 39.61 8.96 -51.39
N VAL A 1172 40.55 8.97 -50.45
CA VAL A 1172 40.30 8.53 -49.05
C VAL A 1172 41.06 9.42 -48.04
N ASN A 1173 40.43 9.68 -46.90
CA ASN A 1173 41.03 10.31 -45.71
C ASN A 1173 40.88 9.38 -44.50
N THR A 1174 41.86 9.36 -43.59
CA THR A 1174 41.80 8.58 -42.34
C THR A 1174 42.65 9.22 -41.23
N LYS A 1175 42.49 8.81 -39.97
CA LYS A 1175 43.11 9.41 -38.77
C LYS A 1175 44.43 8.74 -38.44
N LEU A 1176 45.47 9.53 -38.14
CA LEU A 1176 46.75 9.08 -37.58
C LEU A 1176 46.99 9.74 -36.22
N VAL A 1177 47.39 8.96 -35.21
CA VAL A 1177 47.83 9.46 -33.90
C VAL A 1177 49.32 9.15 -33.75
N ILE A 1178 50.11 10.12 -33.27
CA ILE A 1178 51.56 9.95 -33.07
C ILE A 1178 51.91 10.10 -31.59
N ILE A 1179 52.49 9.04 -30.99
CA ILE A 1179 52.88 8.94 -29.57
C ILE A 1179 54.28 8.33 -29.48
N ARG A 1180 55.13 8.82 -28.56
CA ARG A 1180 56.52 8.34 -28.37
C ARG A 1180 56.95 8.38 -26.91
#